data_AF-A0A0U3CYA7-F1
#
_entry.id   AF-A0A0U3CYA7-F1
#
_cell.length_a   1.000
_cell.length_b   1.000
_cell.length_c   1.000
_cell.angle_alpha   90.00
_cell.angle_beta   90.00
_cell.angle_gamma   90.00
#
_symmetry.space_group_name_H-M   'P 1'
#
loop_
_entity.id
_entity.type
_entity.pdbx_description
1 polymer ?
#
loop_
_entity_poly.entity_id
_entity_poly.type
_entity_poly.pdbx_seq_one_letter_code
_entity_poly.pdbx_strand_id
1 'polypeptide(L)'
;MLSIRILGMNNYGNICEIFPDQILKLADLFWIDDNKSDYDFDRYERSFLIDNNITWKYSYESPLETPILYLLTCHPEKTVDFIINFVNKSIEYHVENYPTDNDDFYRIDEIVLEIDGIKNKQYISNSLWQCYRGSGSPVIPTLLKIMHMALEKFLLDECENDNFDDVEKILRKILCKSKSASLTAVVTSLVLAYPDNFFEIALILFKTLDLFKYDYARWINESEAKLLYEIAPMNKQFLVQERLDTCDQKFRKMNLESLIINYQFFRNENISEEISKYRVESIQELIDNHLEELDSKNLAKEKLSNYRMLLSKIDRRNLKPNVKETDGEIQISFENVNIDDDLKEDSENFSKEFNDIFKYVDLSNWADAKINDKPIPDNLLKYENDVSIILDELNQFLTDLNEDKLKLNIYVDNLPLSVSFCLLKFYSDSLKDEDKELCKDIILELIYFSLLDEYYFYQISHRLDIGTLAIVYLFDLFPNDRLVFMVTLLLILFNDEKIDATNYFSSFSIIALRKLYVQHPNCVNNILCCYSKFKPDFDDIYIKIINENRNSNIPNLFAFAVKNFLEKYEDELGNIVDYNDFEFENLNLISANVIFQTIPENSSDKLHVDFFKFVFQLFANDLFDRESQLKGSKYYSVRYTFLMRFCNIALMNKSNLKEYISSFLDHFRINDGAYELINSFVNVVNNEVLVEFWEIWWLFLEKILENHETVGKHYLEKILEKFVINYQLENDFDMSEDIVEMEKQFYRRVCKELGEYEFILNSVSKIVIKNKFLSSGLTWIKIILNEGDFSNVEKGTIYNVEYFVKKYVSVNSQKIMEDIKIQKDLLLILDFLIKNGSNDAFRINEWLVSLK
;
A
#
# COMPACT_ATOMS: atom_id res chain seq x y z
N MET A 1 20.90 -5.85 15.24
CA MET A 1 20.62 -7.29 15.02
C MET A 1 20.15 -8.01 16.30
N LEU A 2 20.82 -7.83 17.46
CA LEU A 2 20.36 -8.42 18.74
C LEU A 2 19.02 -7.85 19.23
N SER A 3 18.82 -6.53 19.12
CA SER A 3 17.56 -5.85 19.45
C SER A 3 16.38 -6.35 18.62
N ILE A 4 16.57 -6.61 17.32
CA ILE A 4 15.54 -7.18 16.42
C ILE A 4 15.11 -8.59 16.87
N ARG A 5 16.04 -9.38 17.39
CA ARG A 5 15.73 -10.73 17.89
C ARG A 5 15.02 -10.75 19.24
N ILE A 6 15.07 -9.68 20.03
CA ILE A 6 14.48 -9.66 21.38
C ILE A 6 13.22 -8.80 21.43
N LEU A 7 13.22 -7.67 20.73
CA LEU A 7 12.17 -6.65 20.74
C LEU A 7 11.34 -6.63 19.45
N GLY A 8 11.44 -7.66 18.61
CA GLY A 8 10.65 -7.81 17.38
C GLY A 8 9.60 -8.91 17.50
N MET A 9 8.50 -8.77 16.75
CA MET A 9 7.31 -9.64 16.77
C MET A 9 7.57 -11.15 16.87
N ASN A 10 8.63 -11.64 16.24
CA ASN A 10 8.87 -13.08 16.11
C ASN A 10 9.37 -13.78 17.39
N ASN A 11 9.72 -13.05 18.46
CA ASN A 11 10.53 -13.65 19.55
C ASN A 11 10.19 -13.21 20.98
N TYR A 12 9.26 -12.27 21.20
CA TYR A 12 9.06 -11.70 22.54
C TYR A 12 8.11 -12.45 23.48
N GLY A 13 7.40 -13.51 23.03
CA GLY A 13 6.33 -14.25 23.75
C GLY A 13 6.53 -14.52 25.26
N ASN A 14 6.76 -15.78 25.67
CA ASN A 14 6.85 -16.14 27.10
C ASN A 14 7.95 -15.38 27.90
N ILE A 15 8.85 -14.65 27.22
CA ILE A 15 9.93 -13.89 27.87
C ILE A 15 9.36 -12.65 28.56
N CYS A 16 8.41 -11.95 27.94
CA CYS A 16 7.78 -10.77 28.52
C CYS A 16 6.97 -11.09 29.78
N GLU A 17 6.38 -12.28 29.87
CA GLU A 17 5.70 -12.75 31.09
C GLU A 17 6.66 -12.95 32.26
N ILE A 18 7.83 -13.54 32.01
CA ILE A 18 8.77 -13.96 33.05
C ILE A 18 9.73 -12.83 33.44
N PHE A 19 10.15 -12.00 32.48
CA PHE A 19 11.20 -10.97 32.65
C PHE A 19 10.79 -9.58 32.13
N PRO A 20 9.64 -9.01 32.57
CA PRO A 20 9.16 -7.72 32.07
C PRO A 20 10.16 -6.58 32.33
N ASP A 21 10.77 -6.55 33.52
CA ASP A 21 11.70 -5.46 33.91
C ASP A 21 12.96 -5.45 33.04
N GLN A 22 13.45 -6.62 32.64
CA GLN A 22 14.61 -6.75 31.77
C GLN A 22 14.26 -6.32 30.34
N ILE A 23 13.09 -6.70 29.84
CA ILE A 23 12.65 -6.28 28.50
C ILE A 23 12.44 -4.78 28.43
N LEU A 24 11.77 -4.17 29.42
CA LEU A 24 11.58 -2.72 29.49
C LEU A 24 12.92 -1.97 29.59
N LYS A 25 13.89 -2.49 30.33
CA LYS A 25 15.26 -1.92 30.36
C LYS A 25 15.99 -2.03 29.03
N LEU A 26 15.84 -3.16 28.33
CA LEU A 26 16.43 -3.33 27.00
C LEU A 26 15.76 -2.41 25.97
N ALA A 27 14.44 -2.24 26.06
CA ALA A 27 13.69 -1.29 25.28
C ALA A 27 14.21 0.14 25.50
N ASP A 28 14.32 0.60 26.76
CA ASP A 28 14.89 1.91 27.10
C ASP A 28 16.29 2.09 26.50
N LEU A 29 17.17 1.09 26.67
CA LEU A 29 18.56 1.13 26.19
C LEU A 29 18.67 1.17 24.66
N PHE A 30 17.83 0.44 23.94
CA PHE A 30 17.93 0.32 22.48
C PHE A 30 17.08 1.33 21.72
N TRP A 31 16.12 1.98 22.38
CA TRP A 31 15.23 2.93 21.74
C TRP A 31 15.66 4.38 21.91
N ILE A 32 16.43 4.68 22.95
CA ILE A 32 16.92 6.03 23.22
C ILE A 32 18.25 6.24 22.51
N ASP A 33 18.42 7.39 21.85
CA ASP A 33 19.72 7.77 21.26
C ASP A 33 20.68 8.29 22.35
N ASP A 34 21.92 7.78 22.34
CA ASP A 34 22.99 8.18 23.26
C ASP A 34 23.90 9.28 22.67
N ASN A 35 23.77 9.61 21.37
CA ASN A 35 24.68 10.52 20.68
C ASN A 35 24.05 11.89 20.36
N LYS A 36 24.59 12.96 20.97
CA LYS A 36 24.39 14.33 20.51
C LYS A 36 25.26 14.57 19.26
N SER A 37 24.69 14.62 18.06
CA SER A 37 25.45 14.90 16.83
C SER A 37 24.99 16.19 16.13
N ASP A 38 25.94 17.00 15.68
CA ASP A 38 25.74 18.35 15.10
C ASP A 38 25.38 18.42 13.59
N TYR A 39 25.01 17.32 12.91
CA TYR A 39 24.81 17.34 11.44
C TYR A 39 23.34 17.35 10.98
N ASP A 40 23.04 18.32 10.09
CA ASP A 40 21.72 18.70 9.58
C ASP A 40 21.29 17.83 8.41
N PHE A 41 19.98 17.51 8.36
CA PHE A 41 19.23 16.70 7.39
C PHE A 41 18.99 15.20 7.64
N ASP A 42 19.55 14.59 8.69
CA ASP A 42 19.30 13.18 9.11
C ASP A 42 18.50 13.09 10.44
N ARG A 43 17.74 14.14 10.79
CA ARG A 43 17.48 14.59 12.19
C ARG A 43 16.10 14.30 12.82
N TYR A 44 15.15 13.65 12.15
CA TYR A 44 13.78 13.65 12.67
C TYR A 44 13.61 12.83 13.97
N GLU A 45 14.04 11.58 14.03
CA GLU A 45 13.91 10.73 15.23
C GLU A 45 14.81 11.18 16.37
N ARG A 46 16.03 11.64 16.06
CA ARG A 46 16.93 12.25 17.06
C ARG A 46 16.31 13.45 17.76
N SER A 47 15.46 14.22 17.06
CA SER A 47 14.75 15.34 17.67
C SER A 47 13.82 14.89 18.81
N PHE A 48 13.42 13.62 18.84
CA PHE A 48 12.61 13.00 19.89
C PHE A 48 13.43 12.15 20.87
N LEU A 49 14.77 12.22 20.81
CA LEU A 49 15.70 11.36 21.54
C LEU A 49 15.54 9.87 21.20
N ILE A 50 15.14 9.56 19.96
CA ILE A 50 14.92 8.19 19.48
C ILE A 50 16.06 7.80 18.53
N ASP A 51 16.60 6.58 18.69
CA ASP A 51 17.68 6.07 17.83
C ASP A 51 17.22 5.95 16.37
N ASN A 52 17.92 6.64 15.44
CA ASN A 52 17.58 6.66 14.01
C ASN A 52 17.53 5.27 13.35
N ASN A 53 18.21 4.26 13.91
CA ASN A 53 18.13 2.92 13.32
C ASN A 53 16.76 2.27 13.58
N ILE A 54 15.91 2.85 14.43
CA ILE A 54 14.57 2.32 14.73
C ILE A 54 13.61 2.45 13.55
N THR A 55 13.68 3.53 12.78
CA THR A 55 12.82 3.78 11.62
C THR A 55 12.94 2.68 10.57
N TRP A 56 14.16 2.18 10.36
CA TRP A 56 14.43 1.03 9.50
C TRP A 56 14.06 -0.32 10.13
N LYS A 57 13.87 -0.39 11.46
CA LYS A 57 13.59 -1.63 12.21
C LYS A 57 12.09 -1.93 12.32
N TYR A 58 11.24 -0.92 12.46
CA TYR A 58 9.78 -1.08 12.59
C TYR A 58 9.11 -0.60 11.31
N SER A 59 8.73 -1.55 10.46
CA SER A 59 8.38 -1.28 9.06
C SER A 59 6.92 -0.86 8.87
N TYR A 60 6.11 -0.89 9.93
CA TYR A 60 4.69 -0.50 9.89
C TYR A 60 4.18 -0.09 11.28
N GLU A 61 3.25 0.87 11.32
CA GLU A 61 2.68 1.46 12.54
C GLU A 61 1.53 0.60 13.07
N SER A 62 1.85 -0.44 13.86
CA SER A 62 0.86 -1.30 14.50
C SER A 62 1.25 -1.64 15.95
N PRO A 63 0.28 -1.76 16.88
CA PRO A 63 0.50 -2.20 18.26
C PRO A 63 1.19 -3.57 18.37
N LEU A 64 1.12 -4.41 17.33
CA LEU A 64 1.70 -5.75 17.29
C LEU A 64 3.20 -5.77 16.93
N GLU A 65 3.75 -4.65 16.45
CA GLU A 65 5.12 -4.61 15.92
C GLU A 65 6.19 -4.68 17.04
N THR A 66 5.86 -4.26 18.26
CA THR A 66 6.77 -4.24 19.43
C THR A 66 6.22 -5.09 20.60
N PRO A 67 7.02 -5.43 21.62
CA PRO A 67 6.55 -6.18 22.79
C PRO A 67 5.59 -5.41 23.69
N ILE A 68 5.34 -4.12 23.44
CA ILE A 68 4.62 -3.23 24.37
C ILE A 68 3.19 -3.70 24.61
N LEU A 69 2.45 -4.11 23.57
CA LEU A 69 1.09 -4.61 23.76
C LEU A 69 1.08 -5.85 24.67
N TYR A 70 1.98 -6.81 24.42
CA TYR A 70 2.07 -8.02 25.22
C TYR A 70 2.51 -7.74 26.68
N LEU A 71 3.43 -6.79 26.87
CA LEU A 71 3.84 -6.33 28.19
C LEU A 71 2.72 -5.60 28.94
N LEU A 72 1.85 -4.87 28.24
CA LEU A 72 0.64 -4.28 28.82
C LEU A 72 -0.31 -5.37 29.29
N THR A 73 -0.56 -6.40 28.47
CA THR A 73 -1.43 -7.53 28.84
C THR A 73 -0.92 -8.31 30.05
N CYS A 74 0.40 -8.54 30.14
CA CYS A 74 0.96 -9.37 31.21
C CYS A 74 1.33 -8.58 32.48
N HIS A 75 1.81 -7.34 32.33
CA HIS A 75 2.35 -6.50 33.39
C HIS A 75 1.92 -5.03 33.22
N PRO A 76 0.61 -4.73 33.30
CA PRO A 76 0.05 -3.44 32.89
C PRO A 76 0.61 -2.26 33.67
N GLU A 77 0.69 -2.34 35.00
CA GLU A 77 1.11 -1.22 35.84
C GLU A 77 2.53 -0.73 35.49
N LYS A 78 3.48 -1.67 35.37
CA LYS A 78 4.88 -1.40 35.05
C LYS A 78 5.03 -0.83 33.64
N THR A 79 4.31 -1.40 32.69
CA THR A 79 4.40 -1.01 31.30
C THR A 79 3.77 0.36 31.06
N VAL A 80 2.66 0.69 31.74
CA VAL A 80 2.08 2.05 31.72
C VAL A 80 3.06 3.08 32.29
N ASP A 81 3.71 2.80 33.43
CA ASP A 81 4.72 3.72 33.98
C ASP A 81 5.89 3.90 33.01
N PHE A 82 6.33 2.84 32.34
CA PHE A 82 7.36 2.92 31.31
C PHE A 82 6.93 3.82 30.13
N ILE A 83 5.74 3.62 29.58
CA ILE A 83 5.23 4.42 28.45
C ILE A 83 5.17 5.90 28.84
N ILE A 84 4.61 6.24 30.00
CA ILE A 84 4.53 7.62 30.50
C ILE A 84 5.93 8.23 30.59
N ASN A 85 6.88 7.53 31.21
CA ASN A 85 8.23 8.05 31.39
C ASN A 85 8.98 8.21 30.06
N PHE A 86 8.84 7.25 29.15
CA PHE A 86 9.47 7.28 27.84
C PHE A 86 8.93 8.44 26.99
N VAL A 87 7.60 8.57 26.91
CA VAL A 87 6.94 9.65 26.16
C VAL A 87 7.30 11.01 26.76
N ASN A 88 7.27 11.16 28.09
CA ASN A 88 7.65 12.42 28.73
C ASN A 88 9.07 12.83 28.35
N LYS A 89 10.03 11.91 28.50
CA LYS A 89 11.44 12.15 28.18
C LYS A 89 11.62 12.56 26.70
N SER A 90 10.92 11.88 25.80
CA SER A 90 10.99 12.11 24.36
C SER A 90 10.42 13.48 23.97
N ILE A 91 9.23 13.83 24.48
CA ILE A 91 8.56 15.09 24.14
C ILE A 91 9.22 16.30 24.80
N GLU A 92 9.66 16.20 26.06
CA GLU A 92 10.42 17.27 26.71
C GLU A 92 11.70 17.56 25.93
N TYR A 93 12.44 16.52 25.52
CA TYR A 93 13.63 16.70 24.69
C TYR A 93 13.32 17.35 23.33
N HIS A 94 12.23 16.94 22.68
CA HIS A 94 11.82 17.51 21.41
C HIS A 94 11.50 19.00 21.52
N VAL A 95 10.75 19.39 22.55
CA VAL A 95 10.40 20.79 22.81
C VAL A 95 11.66 21.63 23.11
N GLU A 96 12.59 21.10 23.89
CA GLU A 96 13.84 21.81 24.24
C GLU A 96 14.78 22.03 23.05
N ASN A 97 14.77 21.13 22.06
CA ASN A 97 15.69 21.14 20.92
C ASN A 97 15.01 21.56 19.61
N TYR A 98 13.76 22.01 19.65
CA TYR A 98 13.02 22.46 18.47
C TYR A 98 13.61 23.79 17.95
N PRO A 99 13.93 23.92 16.65
CA PRO A 99 14.40 25.20 16.10
C PRO A 99 13.28 26.23 16.17
N THR A 100 13.49 27.30 16.94
CA THR A 100 12.52 28.39 17.18
C THR A 100 12.20 29.24 15.95
N ASP A 101 12.86 29.00 14.81
CA ASP A 101 12.85 29.88 13.65
C ASP A 101 11.91 29.44 12.50
N ASN A 102 11.15 28.34 12.65
CA ASN A 102 10.23 27.84 11.61
C ASN A 102 8.75 28.01 11.95
N ASP A 103 7.97 28.38 10.93
CA ASP A 103 6.50 28.49 10.80
C ASP A 103 5.62 28.12 12.00
N ASP A 104 4.65 29.01 12.30
CA ASP A 104 3.54 28.79 13.27
C ASP A 104 2.78 27.47 13.05
N PHE A 105 2.86 26.88 11.84
CA PHE A 105 2.22 25.62 11.47
C PHE A 105 2.66 24.42 12.33
N TYR A 106 3.88 24.44 12.86
CA TYR A 106 4.46 23.34 13.64
C TYR A 106 4.53 23.61 15.16
N ARG A 107 3.86 24.67 15.61
CA ARG A 107 3.93 25.14 16.98
C ARG A 107 3.44 24.10 17.99
N ILE A 108 4.25 23.87 19.02
CA ILE A 108 3.88 23.10 20.21
C ILE A 108 3.39 24.09 21.27
N ASP A 109 2.15 23.92 21.69
CA ASP A 109 1.52 24.74 22.73
C ASP A 109 1.57 24.04 24.10
N GLU A 110 1.40 24.82 25.16
CA GLU A 110 1.22 24.29 26.52
C GLU A 110 -0.24 24.43 26.96
N ILE A 111 -0.76 23.35 27.54
CA ILE A 111 -2.07 23.33 28.20
C ILE A 111 -1.92 22.95 29.67
N VAL A 112 -2.92 23.32 30.48
CA VAL A 112 -3.02 22.92 31.88
C VAL A 112 -4.28 22.10 32.07
N LEU A 113 -4.11 20.85 32.46
CA LEU A 113 -5.20 19.99 32.90
C LEU A 113 -5.38 20.15 34.41
N GLU A 114 -6.63 20.22 34.87
CA GLU A 114 -6.97 20.21 36.29
C GLU A 114 -7.67 18.90 36.66
N ILE A 115 -6.95 18.02 37.33
CA ILE A 115 -7.40 16.69 37.73
C ILE A 115 -7.52 16.65 39.25
N ASP A 116 -8.73 16.54 39.78
CA ASP A 116 -8.98 16.43 41.23
C ASP A 116 -8.27 17.54 42.06
N GLY A 117 -8.20 18.77 41.51
CA GLY A 117 -7.52 19.92 42.10
C GLY A 117 -6.01 20.00 41.85
N ILE A 118 -5.42 19.01 41.18
CA ILE A 118 -4.01 18.99 40.77
C ILE A 118 -3.89 19.57 39.37
N LYS A 119 -3.06 20.60 39.21
CA LYS A 119 -2.74 21.18 37.90
C LYS A 119 -1.54 20.47 37.28
N ASN A 120 -1.73 19.85 36.13
CA ASN A 120 -0.67 19.22 35.35
C ASN A 120 -0.48 19.95 34.01
N LYS A 121 0.75 20.35 33.72
CA LYS A 121 1.12 20.97 32.45
C LYS A 121 1.48 19.93 31.42
N GLN A 122 0.97 20.08 30.19
CA GLN A 122 1.26 19.19 29.08
C GLN A 122 1.53 19.97 27.78
N TYR A 123 2.41 19.42 26.95
CA TYR A 123 2.65 19.87 25.58
C TYR A 123 1.62 19.28 24.63
N ILE A 124 1.08 20.11 23.74
CA ILE A 124 0.07 19.72 22.76
C ILE A 124 0.38 20.30 21.38
N SER A 125 0.08 19.52 20.35
CA SER A 125 0.08 19.93 18.95
C SER A 125 -0.86 18.98 18.20
N ASN A 126 -1.14 19.30 16.93
CA ASN A 126 -1.96 18.42 16.08
C ASN A 126 -1.31 17.03 15.93
N SER A 127 0.00 16.99 15.76
CA SER A 127 0.76 15.74 15.63
C SER A 127 0.80 14.92 16.92
N LEU A 128 0.97 15.57 18.07
CA LEU A 128 0.92 14.90 19.37
C LEU A 128 -0.46 14.31 19.63
N TRP A 129 -1.52 15.10 19.42
CA TRP A 129 -2.89 14.64 19.67
C TRP A 129 -3.28 13.45 18.78
N GLN A 130 -2.84 13.43 17.53
CA GLN A 130 -3.13 12.36 16.59
C GLN A 130 -2.09 11.21 16.60
N CYS A 131 -1.15 11.18 17.54
CA CYS A 131 -0.05 10.22 17.55
C CYS A 131 -0.52 8.76 17.52
N TYR A 132 -1.57 8.43 18.27
CA TYR A 132 -2.13 7.08 18.33
C TYR A 132 -2.89 6.66 17.04
N ARG A 133 -3.28 7.62 16.19
CA ARG A 133 -3.83 7.35 14.85
C ARG A 133 -2.73 7.29 13.79
N GLY A 134 -1.62 8.01 13.98
CA GLY A 134 -0.54 8.08 13.00
C GLY A 134 -0.80 9.04 11.83
N SER A 135 -1.92 9.78 11.85
CA SER A 135 -2.38 10.72 10.81
C SER A 135 -1.98 12.18 11.05
N GLY A 136 -1.31 12.48 12.16
CA GLY A 136 -0.94 13.85 12.51
C GLY A 136 0.21 14.40 11.66
N SER A 137 0.13 15.69 11.32
CA SER A 137 1.23 16.47 10.72
C SER A 137 1.75 17.51 11.72
N PRO A 138 3.07 17.65 11.92
CA PRO A 138 4.18 16.88 11.31
C PRO A 138 4.21 15.41 11.79
N VAL A 139 4.79 14.52 10.99
CA VAL A 139 4.74 13.06 11.23
C VAL A 139 5.61 12.64 12.41
N ILE A 140 5.04 12.28 13.57
CA ILE A 140 5.78 11.80 14.78
C ILE A 140 6.54 10.47 14.53
N PRO A 141 7.66 10.18 15.23
CA PRO A 141 8.39 8.92 15.06
C PRO A 141 7.52 7.65 15.24
N THR A 142 7.72 6.67 14.36
CA THR A 142 6.97 5.40 14.28
C THR A 142 6.87 4.68 15.63
N LEU A 143 7.95 4.68 16.43
CA LEU A 143 7.96 4.00 17.73
C LEU A 143 6.95 4.61 18.71
N LEU A 144 6.84 5.95 18.77
CA LEU A 144 5.88 6.61 19.65
C LEU A 144 4.46 6.24 19.22
N LYS A 145 4.18 6.27 17.92
CA LYS A 145 2.88 5.86 17.37
C LYS A 145 2.51 4.44 17.79
N ILE A 146 3.43 3.48 17.63
CA ILE A 146 3.23 2.08 18.05
C ILE A 146 2.92 1.98 19.56
N MET A 147 3.65 2.70 20.43
CA MET A 147 3.38 2.69 21.88
C MET A 147 1.98 3.21 22.21
N HIS A 148 1.56 4.30 21.56
CA HIS A 148 0.25 4.88 21.80
C HIS A 148 -0.88 3.97 21.30
N MET A 149 -0.70 3.36 20.13
CA MET A 149 -1.64 2.37 19.59
C MET A 149 -1.74 1.14 20.50
N ALA A 150 -0.61 0.65 21.03
CA ALA A 150 -0.60 -0.49 21.94
C ALA A 150 -1.32 -0.18 23.25
N LEU A 151 -1.11 1.03 23.80
CA LEU A 151 -1.81 1.48 25.00
C LEU A 151 -3.32 1.61 24.77
N GLU A 152 -3.73 2.25 23.67
CA GLU A 152 -5.15 2.38 23.33
C GLU A 152 -5.80 1.01 23.16
N LYS A 153 -5.20 0.12 22.38
CA LYS A 153 -5.71 -1.22 22.13
C LYS A 153 -5.88 -1.99 23.44
N PHE A 154 -4.85 -2.02 24.29
CA PHE A 154 -4.92 -2.68 25.60
C PHE A 154 -6.09 -2.16 26.44
N LEU A 155 -6.24 -0.83 26.55
CA LEU A 155 -7.31 -0.25 27.37
C LEU A 155 -8.70 -0.53 26.81
N LEU A 156 -8.86 -0.55 25.47
CA LEU A 156 -10.12 -0.93 24.82
C LEU A 156 -10.46 -2.40 25.10
N ASP A 157 -9.47 -3.29 24.93
CA ASP A 157 -9.62 -4.73 25.19
C ASP A 157 -9.98 -4.98 26.68
N GLU A 158 -9.42 -4.22 27.63
CA GLU A 158 -9.79 -4.32 29.05
C GLU A 158 -11.24 -3.84 29.33
N CYS A 159 -11.69 -2.77 28.68
CA CYS A 159 -13.08 -2.32 28.78
C CYS A 159 -14.07 -3.33 28.18
N GLU A 160 -13.71 -4.00 27.08
CA GLU A 160 -14.52 -5.08 26.50
C GLU A 160 -14.68 -6.27 27.47
N ASN A 161 -13.73 -6.43 28.40
CA ASN A 161 -13.78 -7.42 29.47
C ASN A 161 -14.41 -6.88 30.78
N ASP A 162 -15.15 -5.77 30.73
CA ASP A 162 -15.84 -5.12 31.86
C ASP A 162 -14.90 -4.59 32.98
N ASN A 163 -13.60 -4.37 32.71
CA ASN A 163 -12.62 -3.92 33.72
C ASN A 163 -12.57 -2.38 33.89
N PHE A 164 -13.73 -1.71 33.87
CA PHE A 164 -13.82 -0.24 33.86
C PHE A 164 -13.12 0.46 35.04
N ASP A 165 -13.23 -0.08 36.26
CA ASP A 165 -12.64 0.53 37.47
C ASP A 165 -11.10 0.58 37.41
N ASP A 166 -10.48 -0.46 36.87
CA ASP A 166 -9.01 -0.53 36.74
C ASP A 166 -8.52 0.33 35.58
N VAL A 167 -9.27 0.35 34.47
CA VAL A 167 -9.02 1.29 33.37
C VAL A 167 -9.11 2.73 33.85
N GLU A 168 -10.14 3.11 34.62
CA GLU A 168 -10.29 4.49 35.12
C GLU A 168 -9.08 4.94 35.95
N LYS A 169 -8.53 4.06 36.80
CA LYS A 169 -7.30 4.35 37.56
C LYS A 169 -6.11 4.60 36.63
N ILE A 170 -5.98 3.83 35.55
CA ILE A 170 -4.93 4.04 34.55
C ILE A 170 -5.13 5.37 33.81
N LEU A 171 -6.36 5.69 33.39
CA LEU A 171 -6.67 6.96 32.72
C LEU A 171 -6.31 8.15 33.61
N ARG A 172 -6.72 8.14 34.88
CA ARG A 172 -6.35 9.20 35.87
C ARG A 172 -4.84 9.29 36.06
N LYS A 173 -4.15 8.15 36.15
CA LYS A 173 -2.68 8.10 36.27
C LYS A 173 -2.00 8.76 35.06
N ILE A 174 -2.48 8.48 33.85
CA ILE A 174 -1.98 9.11 32.61
C ILE A 174 -2.17 10.62 32.65
N LEU A 175 -3.40 11.10 32.95
CA LEU A 175 -3.70 12.53 32.98
C LEU A 175 -2.85 13.28 34.04
N CYS A 176 -2.61 12.66 35.20
CA CYS A 176 -1.82 13.26 36.28
C CYS A 176 -0.31 13.27 36.04
N LYS A 177 0.25 12.26 35.35
CA LYS A 177 1.70 12.08 35.23
C LYS A 177 2.28 12.43 33.86
N SER A 178 1.48 12.42 32.80
CA SER A 178 1.96 12.72 31.44
C SER A 178 2.33 14.19 31.28
N LYS A 179 3.39 14.47 30.52
CA LYS A 179 3.83 15.78 30.04
C LYS A 179 3.43 16.02 28.60
N SER A 180 2.87 15.02 27.93
CA SER A 180 2.38 15.12 26.56
C SER A 180 0.88 14.88 26.51
N ALA A 181 0.17 15.75 25.78
CA ALA A 181 -1.23 15.57 25.47
C ALA A 181 -1.49 14.42 24.49
N SER A 182 -0.44 13.83 23.90
CA SER A 182 -0.58 12.61 23.07
C SER A 182 -1.15 11.42 23.84
N LEU A 183 -0.79 11.28 25.12
CA LEU A 183 -1.38 10.25 25.99
C LEU A 183 -2.78 10.68 26.49
N THR A 184 -3.02 11.98 26.66
CA THR A 184 -4.37 12.51 26.93
C THR A 184 -5.32 12.23 25.75
N ALA A 185 -4.84 12.25 24.51
CA ALA A 185 -5.64 11.86 23.34
C ALA A 185 -6.06 10.39 23.36
N VAL A 186 -5.21 9.49 23.87
CA VAL A 186 -5.59 8.09 24.13
C VAL A 186 -6.70 8.02 25.18
N VAL A 187 -6.59 8.80 26.27
CA VAL A 187 -7.66 8.90 27.27
C VAL A 187 -8.97 9.39 26.65
N THR A 188 -8.92 10.43 25.80
CA THR A 188 -10.08 10.93 25.06
C THR A 188 -10.71 9.85 24.18
N SER A 189 -9.90 9.03 23.51
CA SER A 189 -10.40 7.91 22.71
C SER A 189 -11.23 6.92 23.54
N LEU A 190 -10.77 6.56 24.75
CA LEU A 190 -11.49 5.66 25.65
C LEU A 190 -12.79 6.29 26.16
N VAL A 191 -12.77 7.59 26.48
CA VAL A 191 -13.97 8.34 26.89
C VAL A 191 -15.01 8.38 25.76
N LEU A 192 -14.58 8.51 24.50
CA LEU A 192 -15.49 8.48 23.35
C LEU A 192 -16.04 7.07 23.08
N ALA A 193 -15.24 6.03 23.30
CA ALA A 193 -15.65 4.63 23.14
C ALA A 193 -16.67 4.19 24.20
N TYR A 194 -16.49 4.62 25.44
CA TYR A 194 -17.32 4.24 26.59
C TYR A 194 -17.80 5.47 27.37
N PRO A 195 -18.63 6.33 26.76
CA PRO A 195 -19.01 7.63 27.34
C PRO A 195 -19.76 7.48 28.67
N ASP A 196 -20.60 6.47 28.79
CA ASP A 196 -21.39 6.32 30.02
C ASP A 196 -20.54 5.93 31.24
N ASN A 197 -19.51 5.12 31.03
CA ASN A 197 -18.63 4.61 32.08
C ASN A 197 -17.60 5.64 32.53
N PHE A 198 -17.18 6.56 31.64
CA PHE A 198 -16.11 7.51 31.92
C PHE A 198 -16.56 8.98 31.97
N PHE A 199 -17.80 9.23 32.40
CA PHE A 199 -18.35 10.59 32.52
C PHE A 199 -17.49 11.52 33.38
N GLU A 200 -16.98 11.04 34.52
CA GLU A 200 -16.11 11.85 35.40
C GLU A 200 -14.79 12.24 34.73
N ILE A 201 -14.23 11.35 33.90
CA ILE A 201 -13.04 11.64 33.10
C ILE A 201 -13.38 12.64 31.98
N ALA A 202 -14.56 12.52 31.37
CA ALA A 202 -15.03 13.49 30.37
C ALA A 202 -15.13 14.91 30.95
N LEU A 203 -15.63 15.06 32.18
CA LEU A 203 -15.65 16.36 32.87
C LEU A 203 -14.25 16.94 33.07
N ILE A 204 -13.24 16.11 33.38
CA ILE A 204 -11.85 16.56 33.46
C ILE A 204 -11.37 17.11 32.11
N LEU A 205 -11.68 16.42 31.01
CA LEU A 205 -11.31 16.86 29.66
C LEU A 205 -12.03 18.17 29.26
N PHE A 206 -13.32 18.31 29.60
CA PHE A 206 -14.10 19.50 29.26
C PHE A 206 -13.63 20.78 29.97
N LYS A 207 -12.85 20.67 31.05
CA LYS A 207 -12.22 21.83 31.72
C LYS A 207 -11.13 22.51 30.88
N THR A 208 -10.68 21.89 29.79
CA THR A 208 -9.61 22.45 28.95
C THR A 208 -10.13 22.64 27.51
N LEU A 209 -10.58 23.86 27.19
CA LEU A 209 -11.19 24.18 25.88
C LEU A 209 -10.26 23.94 24.69
N ASP A 210 -8.94 24.05 24.86
CA ASP A 210 -7.98 23.77 23.79
C ASP A 210 -8.11 22.32 23.26
N LEU A 211 -8.53 21.35 24.09
CA LEU A 211 -8.67 19.96 23.67
C LEU A 211 -9.71 19.77 22.56
N PHE A 212 -10.78 20.56 22.57
CA PHE A 212 -11.84 20.48 21.56
C PHE A 212 -11.32 20.78 20.15
N LYS A 213 -10.42 21.76 20.01
CA LYS A 213 -9.80 22.10 18.73
C LYS A 213 -9.03 20.93 18.14
N TYR A 214 -8.16 20.32 18.95
CA TYR A 214 -7.32 19.20 18.48
C TYR A 214 -8.14 17.94 18.24
N ASP A 215 -9.17 17.69 19.06
CA ASP A 215 -10.05 16.54 18.85
C ASP A 215 -10.97 16.70 17.64
N TYR A 216 -11.42 17.91 17.35
CA TYR A 216 -12.14 18.23 16.12
C TYR A 216 -11.26 18.02 14.88
N ALA A 217 -10.01 18.48 14.91
CA ALA A 217 -9.04 18.24 13.83
C ALA A 217 -8.79 16.74 13.63
N ARG A 218 -8.65 15.96 14.71
CA ARG A 218 -8.56 14.49 14.64
C ARG A 218 -9.79 13.88 13.97
N TRP A 219 -10.99 14.33 14.33
CA TRP A 219 -12.23 13.82 13.78
C TRP A 219 -12.39 14.11 12.27
N ILE A 220 -11.98 15.30 11.80
CA ILE A 220 -11.98 15.61 10.35
C ILE A 220 -11.07 14.66 9.58
N ASN A 221 -9.87 14.39 10.11
CA ASN A 221 -8.87 13.56 9.44
C ASN A 221 -9.17 12.05 9.48
N GLU A 222 -10.26 11.63 10.13
CA GLU A 222 -10.64 10.22 10.25
C GLU A 222 -10.98 9.60 8.88
N SER A 223 -11.49 10.40 7.93
CA SER A 223 -11.78 9.96 6.56
C SER A 223 -10.52 9.61 5.77
N GLU A 224 -9.39 10.23 6.09
CA GLU A 224 -8.11 10.05 5.39
C GLU A 224 -7.26 8.90 5.98
N ALA A 225 -7.51 8.53 7.23
CA ALA A 225 -6.73 7.51 7.95
C ALA A 225 -6.70 6.17 7.19
N LYS A 226 -7.83 5.77 6.60
CA LYS A 226 -7.92 4.51 5.83
C LYS A 226 -6.99 4.50 4.62
N LEU A 227 -6.98 5.59 3.85
CA LEU A 227 -6.13 5.72 2.67
C LEU A 227 -4.65 5.63 3.07
N LEU A 228 -4.26 6.30 4.16
CA LEU A 228 -2.89 6.26 4.67
C LEU A 228 -2.46 4.86 5.11
N TYR A 229 -3.35 4.09 5.75
CA TYR A 229 -3.05 2.74 6.20
C TYR A 229 -2.85 1.75 5.04
N GLU A 230 -3.55 1.94 3.92
CA GLU A 230 -3.41 1.08 2.73
C GLU A 230 -2.05 1.25 2.01
N ILE A 231 -1.29 2.31 2.30
CA ILE A 231 0.06 2.57 1.74
C ILE A 231 1.12 1.75 2.51
N ALA A 232 0.99 0.42 2.50
CA ALA A 232 1.83 -0.49 3.26
C ALA A 232 2.63 -1.49 2.40
N PRO A 233 3.81 -1.96 2.83
CA PRO A 233 4.54 -3.03 2.14
C PRO A 233 3.73 -4.34 2.09
N MET A 234 3.69 -5.00 0.92
CA MET A 234 2.88 -6.22 0.68
C MET A 234 3.13 -7.40 1.63
N ASN A 235 4.25 -7.43 2.36
CA ASN A 235 4.70 -8.58 3.14
C ASN A 235 4.19 -8.64 4.60
N LYS A 236 3.31 -7.72 5.04
CA LYS A 236 2.76 -7.71 6.42
C LYS A 236 1.26 -7.38 6.49
N GLN A 237 0.45 -8.00 5.64
CA GLN A 237 -0.99 -7.72 5.51
C GLN A 237 -1.79 -7.77 6.83
N PHE A 238 -1.45 -8.64 7.78
CA PHE A 238 -2.19 -8.72 9.05
C PHE A 238 -2.02 -7.47 9.95
N LEU A 239 -0.88 -6.77 9.88
CA LEU A 239 -0.68 -5.51 10.59
C LEU A 239 -1.52 -4.39 9.97
N VAL A 240 -1.58 -4.38 8.64
CA VAL A 240 -2.42 -3.44 7.88
C VAL A 240 -3.88 -3.67 8.21
N GLN A 241 -4.32 -4.93 8.21
CA GLN A 241 -5.69 -5.28 8.54
C GLN A 241 -6.07 -4.82 9.94
N GLU A 242 -5.20 -5.02 10.95
CA GLU A 242 -5.46 -4.53 12.30
C GLU A 242 -5.68 -3.01 12.33
N ARG A 243 -4.93 -2.22 11.55
CA ARG A 243 -5.15 -0.77 11.43
C ARG A 243 -6.46 -0.43 10.72
N LEU A 244 -6.77 -1.13 9.62
CA LEU A 244 -8.03 -0.94 8.89
C LEU A 244 -9.25 -1.22 9.77
N ASP A 245 -9.20 -2.27 10.61
CA ASP A 245 -10.27 -2.61 11.53
C ASP A 245 -10.58 -1.47 12.52
N THR A 246 -9.57 -0.67 12.90
CA THR A 246 -9.79 0.49 13.79
C THR A 246 -10.60 1.62 13.15
N CYS A 247 -10.60 1.72 11.80
CA CYS A 247 -11.39 2.73 11.09
C CYS A 247 -12.90 2.44 11.13
N ASP A 248 -13.29 1.18 11.34
CA ASP A 248 -14.69 0.76 11.39
C ASP A 248 -15.30 0.91 12.81
N GLN A 249 -14.49 1.30 13.81
CA GLN A 249 -14.95 1.53 15.17
C GLN A 249 -15.92 2.73 15.22
N LYS A 250 -17.17 2.49 15.64
CA LYS A 250 -18.26 3.49 15.58
C LYS A 250 -17.94 4.79 16.32
N PHE A 251 -17.27 4.70 17.48
CA PHE A 251 -16.94 5.88 18.30
C PHE A 251 -15.96 6.84 17.63
N ARG A 252 -15.24 6.42 16.57
CA ARG A 252 -14.37 7.30 15.77
C ARG A 252 -15.12 8.43 15.10
N LYS A 253 -16.42 8.23 14.82
CA LYS A 253 -17.32 9.24 14.28
C LYS A 253 -17.74 10.29 15.30
N MET A 254 -17.32 10.15 16.56
CA MET A 254 -17.56 11.12 17.63
C MET A 254 -16.30 11.94 17.95
N ASN A 255 -16.55 13.12 18.52
CA ASN A 255 -15.57 14.04 19.07
C ASN A 255 -16.09 14.65 20.39
N LEU A 256 -15.24 15.38 21.11
CA LEU A 256 -15.59 16.02 22.39
C LEU A 256 -16.82 16.94 22.28
N GLU A 257 -17.00 17.66 21.17
CA GLU A 257 -18.15 18.54 20.93
C GLU A 257 -19.46 17.74 20.85
N SER A 258 -19.48 16.69 20.03
CA SER A 258 -20.63 15.78 19.94
C SER A 258 -20.91 15.06 21.26
N LEU A 259 -19.86 14.71 22.00
CA LEU A 259 -19.99 14.00 23.28
C LEU A 259 -20.64 14.89 24.35
N ILE A 260 -20.19 16.13 24.50
CA ILE A 260 -20.75 17.05 25.50
C ILE A 260 -22.20 17.42 25.17
N ILE A 261 -22.55 17.53 23.88
CA ILE A 261 -23.94 17.71 23.44
C ILE A 261 -24.76 16.45 23.77
N ASN A 262 -24.21 15.27 23.51
CA ASN A 262 -24.92 14.02 23.77
C ASN A 262 -25.31 13.84 25.24
N TYR A 263 -24.41 14.17 26.17
CA TYR A 263 -24.74 14.11 27.60
C TYR A 263 -25.88 15.04 28.02
N GLN A 264 -26.10 16.14 27.28
CA GLN A 264 -27.12 17.12 27.63
C GLN A 264 -28.52 16.83 27.04
N PHE A 265 -28.58 16.10 25.92
CA PHE A 265 -29.82 15.87 25.17
C PHE A 265 -30.27 14.41 25.14
N PHE A 266 -29.36 13.45 25.22
CA PHE A 266 -29.67 12.05 25.02
C PHE A 266 -29.42 11.23 26.29
N ARG A 267 -30.29 10.24 26.50
CA ARG A 267 -30.22 9.27 27.59
C ARG A 267 -30.56 7.90 27.02
N ASN A 268 -29.73 6.89 27.29
CA ASN A 268 -30.06 5.51 26.95
C ASN A 268 -30.95 4.87 28.04
N GLU A 269 -31.44 3.65 27.80
CA GLU A 269 -32.32 2.95 28.73
C GLU A 269 -31.63 2.57 30.06
N ASN A 270 -30.30 2.45 30.04
CA ASN A 270 -29.50 2.02 31.19
C ASN A 270 -29.14 3.15 32.17
N ILE A 271 -29.36 4.42 31.78
CA ILE A 271 -29.06 5.60 32.59
C ILE A 271 -30.33 6.13 33.25
N SER A 272 -30.30 6.28 34.58
CA SER A 272 -31.42 6.83 35.35
C SER A 272 -31.65 8.32 35.07
N GLU A 273 -32.85 8.82 35.36
CA GLU A 273 -33.17 10.24 35.24
C GLU A 273 -32.31 11.11 36.17
N GLU A 274 -31.98 10.59 37.36
CA GLU A 274 -31.13 11.26 38.34
C GLU A 274 -29.70 11.44 37.80
N ILE A 275 -29.12 10.41 37.19
CA ILE A 275 -27.78 10.50 36.58
C ILE A 275 -27.81 11.46 35.39
N SER A 276 -28.83 11.37 34.52
CA SER A 276 -28.97 12.28 33.37
C SER A 276 -29.06 13.74 33.81
N LYS A 277 -29.83 14.02 34.87
CA LYS A 277 -29.93 15.36 35.45
C LYS A 277 -28.59 15.83 36.02
N TYR A 278 -27.89 14.99 36.78
CA TYR A 278 -26.56 15.27 37.30
C TYR A 278 -25.56 15.64 36.19
N ARG A 279 -25.58 14.90 35.07
CA ARG A 279 -24.70 15.18 33.91
C ARG A 279 -24.98 16.56 33.32
N VAL A 280 -26.26 16.88 33.09
CA VAL A 280 -26.68 18.18 32.55
C VAL A 280 -26.27 19.32 33.47
N GLU A 281 -26.54 19.20 34.77
CA GLU A 281 -26.21 20.23 35.76
C GLU A 281 -24.69 20.45 35.87
N SER A 282 -23.91 19.36 35.90
CA SER A 282 -22.44 19.44 35.97
C SER A 282 -21.83 20.11 34.73
N ILE A 283 -22.37 19.83 33.54
CA ILE A 283 -21.91 20.46 32.30
C ILE A 283 -22.31 21.94 32.26
N GLN A 284 -23.51 22.29 32.71
CA GLN A 284 -23.96 23.69 32.75
C GLN A 284 -23.08 24.52 33.70
N GLU A 285 -22.80 23.99 34.89
CA GLU A 285 -21.88 24.63 35.84
C GLU A 285 -20.48 24.81 35.23
N LEU A 286 -19.97 23.80 34.51
CA LEU A 286 -18.68 23.89 33.82
C LEU A 286 -18.68 24.96 32.72
N ILE A 287 -19.75 25.08 31.93
CA ILE A 287 -19.89 26.11 30.89
C ILE A 287 -19.96 27.50 31.52
N ASP A 288 -20.74 27.67 32.59
CA ASP A 288 -20.87 28.93 33.30
C ASP A 288 -19.51 29.39 33.87
N ASN A 289 -18.75 28.47 34.47
CA ASN A 289 -17.38 28.74 34.93
C ASN A 289 -16.46 29.19 33.79
N HIS A 290 -16.53 28.55 32.61
CA HIS A 290 -15.75 28.97 31.45
C HIS A 290 -16.10 30.39 30.99
N LEU A 291 -17.39 30.72 30.92
CA LEU A 291 -17.85 32.06 30.54
C LEU A 291 -17.33 33.12 31.52
N GLU A 292 -17.42 32.88 32.83
CA GLU A 292 -16.86 33.77 33.85
C GLU A 292 -15.33 33.93 33.73
N GLU A 293 -14.61 32.84 33.46
CA GLU A 293 -13.16 32.90 33.25
C GLU A 293 -12.77 33.72 32.01
N LEU A 294 -13.54 33.62 30.91
CA LEU A 294 -13.27 34.37 29.68
C LEU A 294 -13.39 35.88 29.90
N ASP A 295 -14.37 36.33 30.69
CA ASP A 295 -14.54 37.75 31.03
C ASP A 295 -13.38 38.31 31.87
N SER A 296 -12.67 37.44 32.59
CA SER A 296 -11.57 37.82 33.48
C SER A 296 -10.17 37.75 32.84
N LYS A 297 -10.00 37.04 31.72
CA LYS A 297 -8.69 36.76 31.09
C LYS A 297 -8.40 37.73 29.95
N ASN A 298 -7.17 38.25 29.91
CA ASN A 298 -6.63 38.96 28.74
C ASN A 298 -6.19 37.95 27.67
N LEU A 299 -7.13 37.51 26.83
CA LEU A 299 -6.88 36.63 25.69
C LEU A 299 -6.70 37.43 24.39
N ALA A 300 -5.98 36.87 23.43
CA ALA A 300 -5.98 37.39 22.06
C ALA A 300 -7.40 37.34 21.46
N LYS A 301 -7.78 38.34 20.66
CA LYS A 301 -9.13 38.50 20.10
C LYS A 301 -9.63 37.22 19.39
N GLU A 302 -8.78 36.61 18.59
CA GLU A 302 -9.09 35.39 17.84
C GLU A 302 -9.36 34.19 18.76
N LYS A 303 -8.50 33.97 19.77
CA LYS A 303 -8.67 32.89 20.75
C LYS A 303 -9.95 33.07 21.58
N LEU A 304 -10.27 34.32 21.93
CA LEU A 304 -11.53 34.67 22.61
C LEU A 304 -12.75 34.37 21.73
N SER A 305 -12.73 34.77 20.44
CA SER A 305 -13.83 34.51 19.49
C SER A 305 -14.06 33.00 19.31
N ASN A 306 -12.99 32.23 19.11
CA ASN A 306 -13.05 30.77 18.97
C ASN A 306 -13.67 30.07 20.19
N TYR A 307 -13.31 30.49 21.41
CA TYR A 307 -13.89 29.93 22.63
C TYR A 307 -15.35 30.32 22.84
N ARG A 308 -15.73 31.58 22.58
CA ARG A 308 -17.14 32.00 22.63
C ARG A 308 -17.99 31.22 21.63
N MET A 309 -17.47 31.02 20.41
CA MET A 309 -18.11 30.22 19.38
C MET A 309 -18.32 28.76 19.84
N LEU A 310 -17.26 28.10 20.34
CA LEU A 310 -17.34 26.73 20.86
C LEU A 310 -18.37 26.61 21.98
N LEU A 311 -18.31 27.48 23.00
CA LEU A 311 -19.23 27.45 24.14
C LEU A 311 -20.69 27.64 23.69
N SER A 312 -20.94 28.53 22.73
CA SER A 312 -22.27 28.74 22.17
C SER A 312 -22.84 27.50 21.46
N LYS A 313 -21.96 26.68 20.84
CA LYS A 313 -22.32 25.46 20.10
C LYS A 313 -22.55 24.25 20.99
N ILE A 314 -21.99 24.24 22.21
CA ILE A 314 -22.10 23.11 23.14
C ILE A 314 -23.12 23.33 24.25
N ASP A 315 -23.55 24.57 24.53
CA ASP A 315 -24.53 24.85 25.57
C ASP A 315 -25.96 24.52 25.09
N ARG A 316 -26.60 23.51 25.70
CA ARG A 316 -27.99 23.16 25.44
C ARG A 316 -28.96 24.35 25.54
N ARG A 317 -28.68 25.34 26.38
CA ARG A 317 -29.54 26.53 26.55
C ARG A 317 -29.59 27.43 25.31
N ASN A 318 -28.63 27.27 24.39
CA ASN A 318 -28.52 28.02 23.14
C ASN A 318 -28.95 27.22 21.90
N LEU A 319 -29.22 25.92 22.06
CA LEU A 319 -29.49 25.00 20.95
C LEU A 319 -30.97 24.62 20.86
N LYS A 320 -31.49 24.65 19.63
CA LYS A 320 -32.82 24.14 19.31
C LYS A 320 -32.71 22.89 18.42
N PRO A 321 -33.24 21.73 18.84
CA PRO A 321 -33.23 20.53 18.02
C PRO A 321 -34.25 20.63 16.88
N ASN A 322 -33.80 20.30 15.67
CA ASN A 322 -34.58 20.16 14.46
C ASN A 322 -34.58 18.68 14.06
N VAL A 323 -35.76 18.07 14.00
CA VAL A 323 -35.93 16.63 13.74
C VAL A 323 -36.45 16.43 12.32
N LYS A 324 -35.76 15.60 11.53
CA LYS A 324 -36.20 15.17 10.20
C LYS A 324 -36.27 13.65 10.16
N GLU A 325 -37.38 13.12 9.68
CA GLU A 325 -37.48 11.69 9.33
C GLU A 325 -36.90 11.48 7.93
N THR A 326 -35.92 10.60 7.83
CA THR A 326 -35.31 10.09 6.59
C THR A 326 -35.54 8.58 6.53
N ASP A 327 -35.47 7.93 5.36
CA ASP A 327 -35.83 6.52 5.11
C ASP A 327 -35.39 5.51 6.21
N GLY A 328 -36.20 5.37 7.26
CA GLY A 328 -35.96 4.48 8.40
C GLY A 328 -35.14 5.05 9.58
N GLU A 329 -34.62 6.27 9.51
CA GLU A 329 -33.79 6.90 10.55
C GLU A 329 -34.27 8.32 10.91
N ILE A 330 -34.17 8.68 12.20
CA ILE A 330 -34.46 10.02 12.71
C ILE A 330 -33.17 10.83 12.72
N GLN A 331 -33.06 11.82 11.85
CA GLN A 331 -31.95 12.77 11.85
C GLN A 331 -32.28 13.95 12.77
N ILE A 332 -31.43 14.20 13.76
CA ILE A 332 -31.53 15.35 14.67
C ILE A 332 -30.38 16.30 14.37
N SER A 333 -30.70 17.53 13.98
CA SER A 333 -29.72 18.62 13.87
C SER A 333 -29.99 19.69 14.93
N PHE A 334 -28.96 20.43 15.33
CA PHE A 334 -29.09 21.50 16.32
C PHE A 334 -28.86 22.85 15.65
N GLU A 335 -29.79 23.77 15.84
CA GLU A 335 -29.69 25.16 15.40
C GLU A 335 -29.32 26.04 16.60
N ASN A 336 -28.25 26.82 16.48
CA ASN A 336 -27.86 27.79 17.50
C ASN A 336 -28.71 29.06 17.35
N VAL A 337 -29.62 29.28 18.31
CA VAL A 337 -30.58 30.39 18.27
C VAL A 337 -30.07 31.65 18.98
N ASN A 338 -29.01 31.53 19.78
CA ASN A 338 -28.45 32.61 20.62
C ASN A 338 -26.97 32.81 20.28
N ILE A 339 -26.68 33.22 19.05
CA ILE A 339 -25.33 33.58 18.62
C ILE A 339 -25.20 35.10 18.48
N ASP A 340 -24.16 35.65 19.10
CA ASP A 340 -23.84 37.06 19.05
C ASP A 340 -23.53 37.52 17.61
N ASP A 341 -23.86 38.77 17.27
CA ASP A 341 -23.77 39.28 15.90
C ASP A 341 -22.31 39.38 15.40
N ASP A 342 -21.35 39.61 16.29
CA ASP A 342 -19.92 39.60 15.97
C ASP A 342 -19.43 38.21 15.54
N LEU A 343 -19.91 37.16 16.23
CA LEU A 343 -19.59 35.76 15.90
C LEU A 343 -20.23 35.31 14.59
N LYS A 344 -21.42 35.82 14.25
CA LYS A 344 -22.04 35.58 12.93
C LYS A 344 -21.20 36.17 11.80
N GLU A 345 -20.77 37.42 11.94
CA GLU A 345 -19.96 38.11 10.95
C GLU A 345 -18.61 37.39 10.74
N ASP A 346 -17.94 36.99 11.83
CA ASP A 346 -16.70 36.19 11.77
C ASP A 346 -16.93 34.87 10.99
N SER A 347 -18.03 34.16 11.25
CA SER A 347 -18.37 32.90 10.58
C SER A 347 -18.67 33.08 9.08
N GLU A 348 -19.38 34.14 8.71
CA GLU A 348 -19.68 34.45 7.30
C GLU A 348 -18.40 34.83 6.54
N ASN A 349 -17.51 35.61 7.16
CA ASN A 349 -16.23 35.98 6.56
C ASN A 349 -15.33 34.76 6.38
N PHE A 350 -15.22 33.89 7.39
CA PHE A 350 -14.49 32.63 7.27
C PHE A 350 -15.04 31.75 6.15
N SER A 351 -16.37 31.69 6.00
CA SER A 351 -17.01 30.90 4.93
C SER A 351 -16.67 31.44 3.53
N LYS A 352 -16.57 32.75 3.37
CA LYS A 352 -16.12 33.37 2.10
C LYS A 352 -14.66 33.03 1.81
N GLU A 353 -13.78 33.17 2.80
CA GLU A 353 -12.36 32.82 2.63
C GLU A 353 -12.16 31.34 2.33
N PHE A 354 -12.94 30.47 2.98
CA PHE A 354 -12.94 29.03 2.72
C PHE A 354 -13.39 28.72 1.29
N ASN A 355 -14.48 29.33 0.82
CA ASN A 355 -14.94 29.14 -0.56
C ASN A 355 -13.92 29.66 -1.59
N ASP A 356 -13.21 30.75 -1.29
CA ASP A 356 -12.13 31.26 -2.14
C ASP A 356 -10.95 30.27 -2.20
N ILE A 357 -10.59 29.65 -1.06
CA ILE A 357 -9.53 28.64 -0.97
C ILE A 357 -9.86 27.41 -1.81
N PHE A 358 -11.10 26.92 -1.73
CA PHE A 358 -11.54 25.68 -2.37
C PHE A 358 -12.23 25.89 -3.72
N LYS A 359 -12.10 27.10 -4.30
CA LYS A 359 -12.79 27.55 -5.52
C LYS A 359 -12.73 26.55 -6.68
N TYR A 360 -11.60 25.85 -6.85
CA TYR A 360 -11.33 24.97 -8.00
C TYR A 360 -11.40 23.47 -7.69
N VAL A 361 -11.77 23.09 -6.47
CA VAL A 361 -11.81 21.67 -6.07
C VAL A 361 -12.87 20.87 -6.83
N ASP A 362 -14.02 21.47 -7.14
CA ASP A 362 -15.04 20.84 -7.98
C ASP A 362 -14.49 20.43 -9.36
N LEU A 363 -13.75 21.32 -10.01
CA LEU A 363 -13.16 21.06 -11.32
C LEU A 363 -12.07 19.98 -11.25
N SER A 364 -11.24 20.02 -10.20
CA SER A 364 -10.22 19.00 -9.93
C SER A 364 -10.85 17.62 -9.75
N ASN A 365 -11.88 17.52 -8.89
CA ASN A 365 -12.60 16.28 -8.63
C ASN A 365 -13.29 15.74 -9.88
N TRP A 366 -13.84 16.61 -10.72
CA TRP A 366 -14.41 16.22 -12.01
C TRP A 366 -13.35 15.62 -12.94
N ALA A 367 -12.18 16.28 -13.08
CA ALA A 367 -11.10 15.78 -13.92
C ALA A 367 -10.58 14.41 -13.42
N ASP A 368 -10.38 14.28 -12.11
CA ASP A 368 -9.95 13.02 -11.50
C ASP A 368 -10.97 11.88 -11.69
N ALA A 369 -12.28 12.19 -11.60
CA ALA A 369 -13.32 11.21 -11.88
C ALA A 369 -13.27 10.73 -13.34
N LYS A 370 -13.09 11.65 -14.29
CA LYS A 370 -12.95 11.34 -15.73
C LYS A 370 -11.71 10.51 -16.06
N ILE A 371 -10.58 10.84 -15.46
CA ILE A 371 -9.30 10.15 -15.71
C ILE A 371 -9.37 8.70 -15.20
N ASN A 372 -9.96 8.50 -14.02
CA ASN A 372 -10.02 7.21 -13.34
C ASN A 372 -11.26 6.39 -13.68
N ASP A 373 -12.07 6.82 -14.64
CA ASP A 373 -13.33 6.17 -15.06
C ASP A 373 -14.31 5.94 -13.89
N LYS A 374 -14.40 6.92 -12.98
CA LYS A 374 -15.29 6.90 -11.81
C LYS A 374 -16.62 7.60 -12.13
N PRO A 375 -17.74 7.19 -11.49
CA PRO A 375 -19.02 7.88 -11.66
C PRO A 375 -18.92 9.34 -11.19
N ILE A 376 -19.46 10.25 -12.00
CA ILE A 376 -19.46 11.69 -11.73
C ILE A 376 -20.61 12.00 -10.75
N PRO A 377 -20.33 12.61 -9.58
CA PRO A 377 -21.36 13.04 -8.64
C PRO A 377 -22.34 14.07 -9.23
N ASP A 378 -23.58 14.07 -8.74
CA ASP A 378 -24.65 14.96 -9.24
C ASP A 378 -24.28 16.45 -9.20
N ASN A 379 -23.53 16.88 -8.18
CA ASN A 379 -23.09 18.27 -8.02
C ASN A 379 -22.04 18.70 -9.07
N LEU A 380 -21.40 17.76 -9.77
CA LEU A 380 -20.39 18.02 -10.79
C LEU A 380 -20.91 17.88 -12.23
N LEU A 381 -22.18 17.49 -12.41
CA LEU A 381 -22.80 17.35 -13.74
C LEU A 381 -22.86 18.65 -14.55
N LYS A 382 -22.67 19.82 -13.91
CA LYS A 382 -22.51 21.10 -14.60
C LYS A 382 -21.42 21.05 -15.69
N TYR A 383 -20.33 20.34 -15.44
CA TYR A 383 -19.21 20.20 -16.38
C TYR A 383 -19.52 19.24 -17.54
N GLU A 384 -20.42 18.27 -17.36
CA GLU A 384 -20.83 17.35 -18.43
C GLU A 384 -21.74 18.01 -19.47
N ASN A 385 -22.54 18.98 -19.02
CA ASN A 385 -23.56 19.61 -19.84
C ASN A 385 -23.01 20.76 -20.69
N ASP A 386 -21.93 21.41 -20.25
CA ASP A 386 -21.39 22.60 -20.92
C ASP A 386 -19.87 22.70 -20.77
N VAL A 387 -19.17 22.47 -21.90
CA VAL A 387 -17.70 22.56 -21.99
C VAL A 387 -17.19 23.99 -21.77
N SER A 388 -18.02 25.01 -22.03
CA SER A 388 -17.60 26.41 -21.82
C SER A 388 -17.31 26.71 -20.35
N ILE A 389 -18.05 26.10 -19.42
CA ILE A 389 -17.81 26.24 -17.98
C ILE A 389 -16.41 25.71 -17.61
N ILE A 390 -16.00 24.58 -18.19
CA ILE A 390 -14.67 24.00 -17.95
C ILE A 390 -13.58 24.95 -18.44
N LEU A 391 -13.73 25.51 -19.64
CA LEU A 391 -12.76 26.43 -20.24
C LEU A 391 -12.69 27.76 -19.45
N ASP A 392 -13.82 28.30 -19.04
CA ASP A 392 -13.88 29.54 -18.26
C ASP A 392 -13.20 29.37 -16.89
N GLU A 393 -13.48 28.27 -16.18
CA GLU A 393 -12.85 27.98 -14.89
C GLU A 393 -11.34 27.69 -15.04
N LEU A 394 -10.91 26.98 -16.11
CA LEU A 394 -9.50 26.77 -16.41
C LEU A 394 -8.77 28.08 -16.70
N ASN A 395 -9.32 28.94 -17.56
CA ASN A 395 -8.72 30.23 -17.88
C ASN A 395 -8.65 31.15 -16.65
N GLN A 396 -9.70 31.14 -15.82
CA GLN A 396 -9.68 31.88 -14.57
C GLN A 396 -8.62 31.33 -13.62
N PHE A 397 -8.45 30.01 -13.52
CA PHE A 397 -7.40 29.39 -12.71
C PHE A 397 -6.00 29.83 -13.17
N LEU A 398 -5.73 29.79 -14.48
CA LEU A 398 -4.46 30.23 -15.05
C LEU A 398 -4.20 31.73 -14.78
N THR A 399 -5.25 32.56 -14.81
CA THR A 399 -5.15 33.98 -14.46
C THR A 399 -4.82 34.16 -12.99
N ASP A 400 -5.55 33.47 -12.11
CA ASP A 400 -5.35 33.56 -10.66
C ASP A 400 -3.96 33.02 -10.25
N LEU A 401 -3.44 32.00 -10.95
CA LEU A 401 -2.09 31.46 -10.79
C LEU A 401 -1.02 32.49 -11.21
N ASN A 402 -1.15 33.09 -12.39
CA ASN A 402 -0.18 34.07 -12.91
C ASN A 402 -0.15 35.38 -12.12
N GLU A 403 -1.24 35.73 -11.45
CA GLU A 403 -1.35 36.95 -10.62
C GLU A 403 -1.04 36.71 -9.13
N ASP A 404 -0.52 35.53 -8.76
CA ASP A 404 -0.26 35.10 -7.37
C ASP A 404 -1.48 35.29 -6.44
N LYS A 405 -2.70 35.06 -6.97
CA LYS A 405 -3.98 35.22 -6.24
C LYS A 405 -4.47 33.93 -5.59
N LEU A 406 -3.83 32.79 -5.87
CA LEU A 406 -4.19 31.51 -5.26
C LEU A 406 -3.74 31.48 -3.79
N LYS A 407 -4.72 31.35 -2.89
CA LYS A 407 -4.46 31.31 -1.43
C LYS A 407 -3.92 29.95 -0.94
N LEU A 408 -4.10 28.88 -1.70
CA LEU A 408 -3.67 27.52 -1.36
C LEU A 408 -3.31 26.75 -2.64
N ASN A 409 -2.04 26.38 -2.79
CA ASN A 409 -1.54 25.60 -3.96
C ASN A 409 -1.70 24.08 -3.79
N ILE A 410 -1.83 23.57 -2.56
CA ILE A 410 -1.58 22.16 -2.22
C ILE A 410 -2.53 21.17 -2.91
N TYR A 411 -3.76 21.59 -3.27
CA TYR A 411 -4.78 20.68 -3.82
C TYR A 411 -4.91 20.73 -5.36
N VAL A 412 -4.17 21.61 -6.05
CA VAL A 412 -4.53 22.01 -7.43
C VAL A 412 -3.31 22.12 -8.37
N ASP A 413 -2.10 21.74 -7.92
CA ASP A 413 -0.86 21.89 -8.69
C ASP A 413 -0.88 21.22 -10.08
N ASN A 414 -1.70 20.19 -10.29
CA ASN A 414 -1.83 19.48 -11.57
C ASN A 414 -3.16 19.72 -12.30
N LEU A 415 -3.98 20.65 -11.82
CA LEU A 415 -5.30 20.90 -12.39
C LEU A 415 -5.23 21.27 -13.87
N PRO A 416 -4.36 22.21 -14.31
CA PRO A 416 -4.30 22.56 -15.73
C PRO A 416 -4.03 21.33 -16.59
N LEU A 417 -3.07 20.49 -16.20
CA LEU A 417 -2.73 19.27 -16.92
C LEU A 417 -3.92 18.30 -17.00
N SER A 418 -4.55 18.02 -15.86
CA SER A 418 -5.64 17.04 -15.75
C SER A 418 -6.86 17.48 -16.57
N VAL A 419 -7.20 18.76 -16.50
CA VAL A 419 -8.30 19.35 -17.27
C VAL A 419 -7.97 19.35 -18.76
N SER A 420 -6.78 19.81 -19.17
CA SER A 420 -6.35 19.80 -20.57
C SER A 420 -6.35 18.40 -21.17
N PHE A 421 -5.89 17.39 -20.42
CA PHE A 421 -6.00 15.99 -20.84
C PHE A 421 -7.45 15.56 -21.06
N CYS A 422 -8.35 15.86 -20.13
CA CYS A 422 -9.77 15.52 -20.25
C CYS A 422 -10.42 16.22 -21.45
N LEU A 423 -10.14 17.50 -21.65
CA LEU A 423 -10.61 18.29 -22.78
C LEU A 423 -10.18 17.68 -24.11
N LEU A 424 -8.89 17.35 -24.26
CA LEU A 424 -8.36 16.73 -25.49
C LEU A 424 -8.86 15.30 -25.72
N LYS A 425 -8.99 14.50 -24.66
CA LYS A 425 -9.41 13.09 -24.77
C LYS A 425 -10.90 12.93 -25.05
N PHE A 426 -11.74 13.73 -24.40
CA PHE A 426 -13.20 13.51 -24.40
C PHE A 426 -13.99 14.58 -25.16
N TYR A 427 -13.42 15.78 -25.34
CA TYR A 427 -14.15 16.94 -25.88
C TYR A 427 -13.45 17.59 -27.08
N SER A 428 -12.43 16.96 -27.68
CA SER A 428 -11.65 17.54 -28.80
C SER A 428 -12.51 18.06 -29.95
N ASP A 429 -13.62 17.40 -30.25
CA ASP A 429 -14.50 17.76 -31.36
C ASP A 429 -15.34 19.03 -31.06
N SER A 430 -15.46 19.40 -29.79
CA SER A 430 -16.21 20.56 -29.32
C SER A 430 -15.32 21.79 -29.04
N LEU A 431 -13.99 21.63 -29.13
CA LEU A 431 -13.02 22.70 -28.86
C LEU A 431 -12.65 23.48 -30.12
N LYS A 432 -12.41 24.78 -29.97
CA LYS A 432 -11.79 25.60 -31.02
C LYS A 432 -10.30 25.27 -31.11
N ASP A 433 -9.69 25.61 -32.24
CA ASP A 433 -8.25 25.37 -32.44
C ASP A 433 -7.39 26.13 -31.42
N GLU A 434 -7.79 27.34 -31.02
CA GLU A 434 -7.14 28.11 -29.96
C GLU A 434 -7.17 27.39 -28.60
N ASP A 435 -8.31 26.77 -28.25
CA ASP A 435 -8.46 26.01 -26.99
C ASP A 435 -7.63 24.72 -27.00
N LYS A 436 -7.52 24.07 -28.17
CA LYS A 436 -6.68 22.88 -28.36
C LYS A 436 -5.19 23.23 -28.24
N GLU A 437 -4.76 24.34 -28.85
CA GLU A 437 -3.40 24.85 -28.75
C GLU A 437 -3.05 25.19 -27.29
N LEU A 438 -3.94 25.87 -26.57
CA LEU A 438 -3.77 26.12 -25.13
C LEU A 438 -3.55 24.82 -24.35
N CYS A 439 -4.39 23.80 -24.59
CA CYS A 439 -4.25 22.51 -23.91
C CYS A 439 -2.92 21.81 -24.27
N LYS A 440 -2.49 21.89 -25.53
CA LYS A 440 -1.20 21.35 -26.00
C LYS A 440 -0.04 22.02 -25.26
N ASP A 441 -0.05 23.35 -25.17
CA ASP A 441 1.03 24.11 -24.53
C ASP A 441 1.16 23.77 -23.05
N ILE A 442 0.04 23.71 -22.30
CA ILE A 442 0.02 23.32 -20.89
C ILE A 442 0.67 21.94 -20.68
N ILE A 443 0.34 20.97 -21.53
CA ILE A 443 0.85 19.61 -21.44
C ILE A 443 2.37 19.57 -21.72
N LEU A 444 2.80 20.25 -22.79
CA LEU A 444 4.20 20.25 -23.20
C LEU A 444 5.09 21.02 -22.24
N GLU A 445 4.60 22.13 -21.68
CA GLU A 445 5.34 22.93 -20.69
C GLU A 445 5.75 22.07 -19.49
N LEU A 446 4.83 21.29 -18.92
CA LEU A 446 5.12 20.41 -17.79
C LEU A 446 6.13 19.30 -18.17
N ILE A 447 5.96 18.68 -19.35
CA ILE A 447 6.87 17.64 -19.82
C ILE A 447 8.27 18.21 -20.01
N TYR A 448 8.40 19.37 -20.65
CA TYR A 448 9.69 20.02 -20.85
C TYR A 448 10.30 20.52 -19.56
N PHE A 449 9.51 21.00 -18.60
CA PHE A 449 9.99 21.33 -17.28
C PHE A 449 10.64 20.12 -16.61
N SER A 450 10.04 18.93 -16.73
CA SER A 450 10.63 17.68 -16.21
C SER A 450 11.91 17.23 -16.94
N LEU A 451 12.01 17.50 -18.25
CA LEU A 451 13.11 17.04 -19.10
C LEU A 451 14.28 18.02 -19.17
N LEU A 452 14.06 19.32 -18.96
CA LEU A 452 15.03 20.37 -19.27
C LEU A 452 15.36 21.27 -18.06
N ASP A 453 14.59 21.24 -16.98
CA ASP A 453 14.90 22.02 -15.78
C ASP A 453 15.75 21.20 -14.78
N GLU A 454 16.91 21.76 -14.42
CA GLU A 454 17.89 21.15 -13.51
C GLU A 454 17.43 21.17 -12.04
N TYR A 455 16.49 22.06 -11.70
CA TYR A 455 15.89 22.19 -10.37
C TYR A 455 14.56 21.46 -10.24
N TYR A 456 14.07 20.82 -11.31
CA TYR A 456 12.88 19.99 -11.23
C TYR A 456 13.08 18.85 -10.24
N PHE A 457 12.13 18.68 -9.33
CA PHE A 457 12.06 17.52 -8.46
C PHE A 457 10.72 16.83 -8.67
N TYR A 458 10.76 15.56 -9.04
CA TYR A 458 9.55 14.81 -9.34
C TYR A 458 8.71 14.57 -8.09
N GLN A 459 7.40 14.80 -8.22
CA GLN A 459 6.39 14.41 -7.26
C GLN A 459 5.27 13.67 -7.99
N ILE A 460 4.68 12.66 -7.33
CA ILE A 460 3.56 11.89 -7.90
C ILE A 460 2.38 12.81 -8.27
N SER A 461 2.18 13.87 -7.49
CA SER A 461 1.17 14.91 -7.73
C SER A 461 1.32 15.59 -9.09
N HIS A 462 2.52 15.66 -9.69
CA HIS A 462 2.73 16.30 -10.99
C HIS A 462 2.06 15.56 -12.16
N ARG A 463 1.68 14.29 -12.01
CA ARG A 463 0.95 13.51 -13.03
C ARG A 463 1.58 13.45 -14.42
N LEU A 464 2.92 13.31 -14.49
CA LEU A 464 3.64 13.09 -15.75
C LEU A 464 3.16 11.83 -16.52
N ASP A 465 2.55 10.86 -15.83
CA ASP A 465 1.85 9.73 -16.43
C ASP A 465 0.75 10.17 -17.39
N ILE A 466 -0.10 11.11 -16.95
CA ILE A 466 -1.17 11.69 -17.77
C ILE A 466 -0.55 12.55 -18.88
N GLY A 467 0.39 13.44 -18.55
CA GLY A 467 0.97 14.35 -19.53
C GLY A 467 1.62 13.61 -20.70
N THR A 468 2.38 12.56 -20.41
CA THR A 468 3.00 11.71 -21.45
C THR A 468 1.95 10.93 -22.23
N LEU A 469 0.90 10.42 -21.58
CA LEU A 469 -0.21 9.75 -22.28
C LEU A 469 -1.00 10.71 -23.18
N ALA A 470 -1.06 12.00 -22.83
CA ALA A 470 -1.74 13.02 -23.61
C ALA A 470 -1.11 13.20 -25.00
N ILE A 471 0.21 12.99 -25.12
CA ILE A 471 0.94 13.03 -26.40
C ILE A 471 0.30 12.10 -27.44
N VAL A 472 -0.27 10.96 -27.02
CA VAL A 472 -0.96 10.02 -27.93
C VAL A 472 -2.13 10.71 -28.65
N TYR A 473 -2.89 11.53 -27.94
CA TYR A 473 -4.00 12.30 -28.52
C TYR A 473 -3.50 13.49 -29.35
N LEU A 474 -2.45 14.17 -28.87
CA LEU A 474 -1.81 15.26 -29.61
C LEU A 474 -1.25 14.80 -30.96
N PHE A 475 -0.81 13.55 -31.06
CA PHE A 475 -0.25 12.97 -32.29
C PHE A 475 -1.21 13.00 -33.48
N ASP A 476 -2.51 12.81 -33.21
CA ASP A 476 -3.58 12.90 -34.21
C ASP A 476 -4.08 14.33 -34.41
N LEU A 477 -4.21 15.09 -33.32
CA LEU A 477 -4.73 16.46 -33.34
C LEU A 477 -3.77 17.46 -33.99
N PHE A 478 -2.46 17.24 -33.87
CA PHE A 478 -1.40 18.13 -34.38
C PHE A 478 -0.39 17.38 -35.27
N PRO A 479 -0.77 16.99 -36.51
CA PRO A 479 0.10 16.23 -37.40
C PRO A 479 1.44 16.92 -37.75
N ASN A 480 1.48 18.25 -37.73
CA ASN A 480 2.70 19.01 -38.04
C ASN A 480 3.75 18.91 -36.92
N ASP A 481 3.33 18.61 -35.69
CA ASP A 481 4.19 18.57 -34.51
C ASP A 481 4.64 17.12 -34.17
N ARG A 482 4.30 16.14 -35.02
CA ARG A 482 4.59 14.71 -34.77
C ARG A 482 6.06 14.43 -34.50
N LEU A 483 6.97 15.06 -35.24
CA LEU A 483 8.42 14.88 -35.02
C LEU A 483 8.81 15.31 -33.61
N VAL A 484 8.28 16.43 -33.12
CA VAL A 484 8.51 16.94 -31.77
C VAL A 484 7.99 15.95 -30.72
N PHE A 485 6.80 15.39 -30.94
CA PHE A 485 6.23 14.38 -30.06
C PHE A 485 7.05 13.09 -30.03
N MET A 486 7.56 12.64 -31.19
CA MET A 486 8.41 11.46 -31.29
C MET A 486 9.72 11.65 -30.51
N VAL A 487 10.38 12.80 -30.66
CA VAL A 487 11.60 13.15 -29.91
C VAL A 487 11.30 13.25 -28.42
N THR A 488 10.18 13.87 -28.03
CA THR A 488 9.78 13.99 -26.62
C THR A 488 9.60 12.62 -25.98
N LEU A 489 8.87 11.71 -26.64
CA LEU A 489 8.68 10.33 -26.16
C LEU A 489 10.00 9.56 -26.08
N LEU A 490 10.92 9.78 -27.04
CA LEU A 490 12.27 9.19 -27.02
C LEU A 490 13.08 9.66 -25.81
N LEU A 491 13.08 10.96 -25.51
CA LEU A 491 13.81 11.53 -24.37
C LEU A 491 13.29 10.99 -23.05
N ILE A 492 11.96 10.90 -22.87
CA ILE A 492 11.38 10.28 -21.66
C ILE A 492 11.78 8.80 -21.57
N LEU A 493 11.86 8.10 -22.69
CA LEU A 493 12.25 6.69 -22.75
C LEU A 493 13.71 6.45 -22.31
N PHE A 494 14.61 7.43 -22.47
CA PHE A 494 15.99 7.37 -21.99
C PHE A 494 16.12 7.42 -20.47
N ASN A 495 15.08 7.85 -19.74
CA ASN A 495 15.15 8.03 -18.30
C ASN A 495 14.97 6.70 -17.54
N ASP A 496 16.10 6.14 -17.08
CA ASP A 496 16.18 4.91 -16.27
C ASP A 496 16.15 5.18 -14.75
N GLU A 497 15.83 6.40 -14.32
CA GLU A 497 15.67 6.70 -12.89
C GLU A 497 14.40 6.03 -12.33
N LYS A 498 14.50 5.53 -11.09
CA LYS A 498 13.38 4.91 -10.38
C LYS A 498 12.47 5.99 -9.81
N ILE A 499 11.17 5.85 -10.04
CA ILE A 499 10.14 6.67 -9.40
C ILE A 499 9.73 6.04 -8.06
N ASP A 500 9.55 4.72 -8.05
CA ASP A 500 9.19 3.96 -6.87
C ASP A 500 9.86 2.57 -6.88
N ALA A 501 9.45 1.66 -5.99
CA ALA A 501 10.01 0.32 -5.89
C ALA A 501 9.88 -0.52 -7.18
N THR A 502 8.93 -0.18 -8.05
CA THR A 502 8.50 -0.97 -9.21
C THR A 502 8.57 -0.22 -10.56
N ASN A 503 8.46 1.12 -10.57
CA ASN A 503 8.33 1.92 -11.77
C ASN A 503 9.54 2.81 -12.06
N TYR A 504 9.78 3.06 -13.34
CA TYR A 504 10.83 3.93 -13.87
C TYR A 504 10.22 5.09 -14.66
N PHE A 505 10.93 6.20 -14.85
CA PHE A 505 10.42 7.30 -15.70
C PHE A 505 10.11 6.86 -17.12
N SER A 506 10.94 5.99 -17.70
CA SER A 506 10.69 5.36 -19.00
C SER A 506 9.33 4.66 -19.09
N SER A 507 8.74 4.22 -17.97
CA SER A 507 7.42 3.59 -17.93
C SER A 507 6.32 4.51 -18.47
N PHE A 508 6.41 5.83 -18.28
CA PHE A 508 5.43 6.77 -18.84
C PHE A 508 5.42 6.73 -20.38
N SER A 509 6.61 6.75 -21.00
CA SER A 509 6.75 6.66 -22.44
C SER A 509 6.38 5.27 -22.96
N ILE A 510 6.75 4.18 -22.27
CA ILE A 510 6.36 2.80 -22.64
C ILE A 510 4.83 2.69 -22.75
N ILE A 511 4.08 3.21 -21.78
CA ILE A 511 2.61 3.16 -21.78
C ILE A 511 2.04 3.96 -22.97
N ALA A 512 2.54 5.19 -23.18
CA ALA A 512 2.12 6.04 -24.29
C ALA A 512 2.42 5.38 -25.65
N LEU A 513 3.62 4.84 -25.84
CA LEU A 513 4.05 4.18 -27.08
C LEU A 513 3.24 2.92 -27.38
N ARG A 514 2.92 2.10 -26.37
CA ARG A 514 2.04 0.93 -26.55
C ARG A 514 0.67 1.32 -27.11
N LYS A 515 0.10 2.41 -26.60
CA LYS A 515 -1.19 2.92 -27.07
C LYS A 515 -1.08 3.54 -28.46
N LEU A 516 -0.03 4.32 -28.69
CA LEU A 516 0.25 4.95 -29.99
C LEU A 516 0.48 3.90 -31.08
N TYR A 517 1.10 2.76 -30.75
CA TYR A 517 1.39 1.68 -31.70
C TYR A 517 0.14 1.17 -32.43
N VAL A 518 -1.02 1.19 -31.76
CA VAL A 518 -2.30 0.74 -32.35
C VAL A 518 -2.67 1.57 -33.58
N GLN A 519 -2.36 2.87 -33.57
CA GLN A 519 -2.72 3.82 -34.64
C GLN A 519 -1.53 4.14 -35.56
N HIS A 520 -0.32 4.23 -35.00
CA HIS A 520 0.88 4.70 -35.69
C HIS A 520 2.08 3.75 -35.49
N PRO A 521 2.01 2.48 -35.92
CA PRO A 521 3.04 1.48 -35.65
C PRO A 521 4.41 1.85 -36.24
N ASN A 522 4.44 2.47 -37.43
CA ASN A 522 5.70 2.88 -38.06
C ASN A 522 6.42 3.94 -37.22
N CYS A 523 5.72 4.96 -36.73
CA CYS A 523 6.31 6.01 -35.90
C CYS A 523 6.86 5.43 -34.59
N VAL A 524 6.13 4.50 -33.96
CA VAL A 524 6.63 3.83 -32.76
C VAL A 524 7.88 3.00 -33.07
N ASN A 525 7.90 2.26 -34.18
CA ASN A 525 9.10 1.53 -34.61
C ASN A 525 10.29 2.47 -34.84
N ASN A 526 10.07 3.63 -35.48
CA ASN A 526 11.11 4.63 -35.67
C ASN A 526 11.69 5.14 -34.34
N ILE A 527 10.83 5.43 -33.35
CA ILE A 527 11.25 5.82 -32.00
C ILE A 527 12.09 4.72 -31.36
N LEU A 528 11.67 3.46 -31.43
CA LEU A 528 12.38 2.34 -30.81
C LEU A 528 13.71 2.05 -31.51
N CYS A 529 13.78 2.17 -32.84
CA CYS A 529 15.03 2.06 -33.60
C CYS A 529 16.00 3.18 -33.23
N CYS A 530 15.51 4.42 -33.14
CA CYS A 530 16.29 5.58 -32.69
C CYS A 530 16.78 5.41 -31.24
N TYR A 531 15.92 4.91 -30.34
CA TYR A 531 16.31 4.55 -28.98
C TYR A 531 17.44 3.52 -28.98
N SER A 532 17.33 2.47 -29.79
CA SER A 532 18.36 1.43 -29.86
C SER A 532 19.71 1.96 -30.30
N LYS A 533 19.70 2.96 -31.20
CA LYS A 533 20.89 3.61 -31.73
C LYS A 533 21.59 4.49 -30.70
N PHE A 534 20.82 5.34 -30.02
CA PHE A 534 21.39 6.45 -29.26
C PHE A 534 21.41 6.24 -27.74
N LYS A 535 20.72 5.22 -27.21
CA LYS A 535 20.75 4.95 -25.76
C LYS A 535 22.17 4.77 -25.19
N PRO A 536 23.09 4.02 -25.85
CA PRO A 536 24.46 3.89 -25.34
C PRO A 536 25.19 5.23 -25.26
N ASP A 537 25.05 6.07 -26.30
CA ASP A 537 25.67 7.40 -26.33
C ASP A 537 25.09 8.32 -25.26
N PHE A 538 23.78 8.24 -25.01
CA PHE A 538 23.12 8.97 -23.93
C PHE A 538 23.62 8.53 -22.56
N ASP A 539 23.77 7.21 -22.34
CA ASP A 539 24.27 6.66 -21.08
C ASP A 539 25.70 7.12 -20.78
N ASP A 540 26.57 7.17 -21.79
CA ASP A 540 27.92 7.69 -21.63
C ASP A 540 27.93 9.18 -21.23
N ILE A 541 27.06 9.99 -21.84
CA ILE A 541 26.87 11.41 -21.49
C ILE A 541 26.38 11.53 -20.04
N TYR A 542 25.35 10.77 -19.67
CA TYR A 542 24.72 10.85 -18.35
C TYR A 542 25.64 10.36 -17.23
N ILE A 543 26.35 9.23 -17.42
CA ILE A 543 27.35 8.73 -16.47
C ILE A 543 28.46 9.75 -16.25
N LYS A 544 28.93 10.41 -17.31
CA LYS A 544 29.94 11.47 -17.21
C LYS A 544 29.42 12.64 -16.35
N ILE A 545 28.19 13.09 -16.59
CA ILE A 545 27.56 14.16 -15.81
C ILE A 545 27.42 13.79 -14.34
N ILE A 546 26.93 12.59 -14.03
CA ILE A 546 26.82 12.10 -12.65
C ILE A 546 28.20 12.14 -11.96
N ASN A 547 29.24 11.68 -12.66
CA ASN A 547 30.60 11.63 -12.10
C ASN A 547 31.19 13.03 -11.86
N GLU A 548 30.93 13.99 -12.75
CA GLU A 548 31.39 15.37 -12.61
C GLU A 548 30.63 16.14 -11.51
N ASN A 549 29.40 15.72 -11.19
CA ASN A 549 28.48 16.43 -10.28
C ASN A 549 28.20 15.69 -8.97
N ARG A 550 29.00 14.71 -8.56
CA ARG A 550 28.75 13.91 -7.34
C ARG A 550 28.57 14.72 -6.03
N ASN A 551 29.10 15.95 -5.98
CA ASN A 551 29.05 16.81 -4.79
C ASN A 551 28.16 18.06 -4.98
N SER A 552 27.41 18.16 -6.06
CA SER A 552 26.49 19.29 -6.28
C SER A 552 25.09 18.95 -5.77
N ASN A 553 24.35 19.97 -5.31
CA ASN A 553 22.95 19.83 -4.85
C ASN A 553 21.97 20.00 -6.02
N ILE A 554 22.27 19.49 -7.21
CA ILE A 554 21.40 19.61 -8.38
C ILE A 554 20.37 18.47 -8.34
N PRO A 555 19.06 18.76 -8.22
CA PRO A 555 18.03 17.73 -8.15
C PRO A 555 17.92 16.86 -9.41
N ASN A 556 18.01 17.47 -10.60
CA ASN A 556 17.76 16.79 -11.88
C ASN A 556 18.99 16.82 -12.79
N LEU A 557 19.91 15.89 -12.57
CA LEU A 557 21.08 15.71 -13.45
C LEU A 557 20.70 15.14 -14.83
N PHE A 558 19.55 14.48 -14.95
CA PHE A 558 19.04 13.96 -16.22
C PHE A 558 18.76 15.11 -17.21
N ALA A 559 18.20 16.24 -16.74
CA ALA A 559 17.97 17.41 -17.59
C ALA A 559 19.26 17.96 -18.23
N PHE A 560 20.36 17.95 -17.48
CA PHE A 560 21.66 18.37 -18.01
C PHE A 560 22.17 17.40 -19.10
N ALA A 561 21.91 16.10 -18.95
CA ALA A 561 22.23 15.11 -19.97
C ALA A 561 21.36 15.25 -21.21
N VAL A 562 20.07 15.54 -21.05
CA VAL A 562 19.15 15.82 -22.16
C VAL A 562 19.62 17.03 -22.96
N LYS A 563 19.99 18.14 -22.31
CA LYS A 563 20.52 19.33 -23.01
C LYS A 563 21.76 19.00 -23.83
N ASN A 564 22.76 18.37 -23.21
CA ASN A 564 24.01 17.99 -23.90
C ASN A 564 23.77 16.99 -25.04
N PHE A 565 22.80 16.09 -24.88
CA PHE A 565 22.42 15.14 -25.92
C PHE A 565 21.74 15.84 -27.10
N LEU A 566 20.79 16.74 -26.84
CA LEU A 566 20.11 17.53 -27.87
C LEU A 566 21.08 18.42 -28.65
N GLU A 567 22.01 19.10 -27.97
CA GLU A 567 23.04 19.92 -28.62
C GLU A 567 23.95 19.10 -29.55
N LYS A 568 24.16 17.81 -29.24
CA LYS A 568 25.05 16.93 -30.01
C LYS A 568 24.36 16.29 -31.21
N TYR A 569 23.07 15.97 -31.11
CA TYR A 569 22.34 15.15 -32.08
C TYR A 569 21.10 15.82 -32.69
N GLU A 570 21.01 17.15 -32.66
CA GLU A 570 19.86 17.92 -33.16
C GLU A 570 19.49 17.54 -34.61
N ASP A 571 20.47 17.52 -35.52
CA ASP A 571 20.28 17.20 -36.93
C ASP A 571 19.82 15.74 -37.14
N GLU A 572 20.40 14.79 -36.41
CA GLU A 572 20.03 13.38 -36.48
C GLU A 572 18.61 13.12 -35.94
N LEU A 573 18.23 13.78 -34.85
CA LEU A 573 16.89 13.67 -34.24
C LEU A 573 15.82 14.32 -35.12
N GLY A 574 16.17 15.36 -35.89
CA GLY A 574 15.30 15.92 -36.93
C GLY A 574 14.91 14.91 -38.02
N ASN A 575 15.70 13.84 -38.18
CA ASN A 575 15.49 12.76 -39.13
C ASN A 575 15.09 11.44 -38.45
N ILE A 576 14.42 11.49 -37.30
CA ILE A 576 14.01 10.29 -36.53
C ILE A 576 13.23 9.24 -37.34
N VAL A 577 12.54 9.66 -38.40
CA VAL A 577 11.76 8.77 -39.30
C VAL A 577 12.63 7.89 -40.22
N ASP A 578 13.92 8.19 -40.34
CA ASP A 578 14.84 7.43 -41.20
C ASP A 578 15.36 6.15 -40.52
N TYR A 579 15.23 6.03 -39.19
CA TYR A 579 15.69 4.88 -38.41
C TYR A 579 14.67 3.74 -38.46
N ASN A 580 15.01 2.64 -39.15
CA ASN A 580 14.08 1.53 -39.41
C ASN A 580 14.58 0.15 -38.94
N ASP A 581 15.81 0.06 -38.41
CA ASP A 581 16.41 -1.18 -37.91
C ASP A 581 16.95 -1.01 -36.49
N PHE A 582 16.95 -2.09 -35.70
CA PHE A 582 17.49 -2.12 -34.34
C PHE A 582 18.99 -2.39 -34.31
N GLU A 583 19.73 -1.66 -33.46
CA GLU A 583 21.14 -1.93 -33.17
C GLU A 583 21.31 -2.85 -31.94
N PHE A 584 21.02 -4.15 -32.10
CA PHE A 584 20.98 -5.12 -30.98
C PHE A 584 22.28 -5.19 -30.17
N GLU A 585 23.43 -5.18 -30.83
CA GLU A 585 24.74 -5.49 -30.21
C GLU A 585 25.18 -4.48 -29.16
N ASN A 586 24.66 -3.25 -29.21
CA ASN A 586 25.05 -2.17 -28.31
C ASN A 586 24.14 -2.03 -27.08
N LEU A 587 23.08 -2.84 -26.98
CA LEU A 587 22.10 -2.73 -25.90
C LEU A 587 22.49 -3.55 -24.68
N ASN A 588 22.44 -2.91 -23.51
CA ASN A 588 22.48 -3.60 -22.23
C ASN A 588 21.10 -4.20 -21.87
N LEU A 589 21.05 -5.02 -20.81
CA LEU A 589 19.82 -5.68 -20.33
C LEU A 589 18.68 -4.71 -20.02
N ILE A 590 18.96 -3.54 -19.45
CA ILE A 590 17.93 -2.56 -19.08
C ILE A 590 17.36 -1.95 -20.36
N SER A 591 18.21 -1.47 -21.26
CA SER A 591 17.80 -0.84 -22.52
C SER A 591 17.04 -1.82 -23.42
N ALA A 592 17.50 -3.07 -23.50
CA ALA A 592 16.79 -4.13 -24.21
C ALA A 592 15.40 -4.40 -23.60
N ASN A 593 15.30 -4.41 -22.26
CA ASN A 593 14.03 -4.62 -21.58
C ASN A 593 13.04 -3.45 -21.78
N VAL A 594 13.51 -2.21 -21.97
CA VAL A 594 12.67 -1.05 -22.27
C VAL A 594 11.98 -1.22 -23.63
N ILE A 595 12.75 -1.53 -24.69
CA ILE A 595 12.18 -1.81 -26.03
C ILE A 595 11.24 -3.01 -25.97
N PHE A 596 11.64 -4.07 -25.27
CA PHE A 596 10.87 -5.30 -25.12
C PHE A 596 9.50 -5.06 -24.49
N GLN A 597 9.47 -4.17 -23.49
CA GLN A 597 8.22 -3.76 -22.87
C GLN A 597 7.33 -2.99 -23.84
N THR A 598 7.85 -2.20 -24.77
CA THR A 598 7.00 -1.40 -25.68
C THR A 598 6.34 -2.24 -26.79
N ILE A 599 7.05 -3.22 -27.35
CA ILE A 599 6.60 -4.01 -28.51
C ILE A 599 5.38 -4.90 -28.16
N PRO A 600 4.28 -4.92 -28.93
CA PRO A 600 3.10 -5.75 -28.64
C PRO A 600 3.40 -7.26 -28.51
N GLU A 601 2.68 -7.94 -27.61
CA GLU A 601 2.97 -9.34 -27.24
C GLU A 601 2.71 -10.34 -28.38
N ASN A 602 1.76 -10.03 -29.25
CA ASN A 602 1.37 -10.84 -30.40
C ASN A 602 1.93 -10.29 -31.73
N SER A 603 3.00 -9.50 -31.68
CA SER A 603 3.55 -8.90 -32.89
C SER A 603 4.16 -9.96 -33.81
N SER A 604 3.74 -9.95 -35.07
CA SER A 604 4.29 -10.77 -36.15
C SER A 604 5.27 -10.00 -37.04
N ASP A 605 5.63 -8.77 -36.68
CA ASP A 605 6.62 -7.99 -37.41
C ASP A 605 7.98 -8.67 -37.32
N LYS A 606 8.66 -8.83 -38.45
CA LYS A 606 9.96 -9.50 -38.50
C LYS A 606 10.99 -8.82 -37.59
N LEU A 607 11.02 -7.49 -37.58
CA LEU A 607 11.90 -6.69 -36.74
C LEU A 607 11.71 -7.04 -35.25
N HIS A 608 10.46 -7.18 -34.83
CA HIS A 608 10.09 -7.50 -33.45
C HIS A 608 10.41 -8.94 -33.07
N VAL A 609 10.12 -9.89 -33.97
CA VAL A 609 10.43 -11.32 -33.76
C VAL A 609 11.94 -11.53 -33.63
N ASP A 610 12.74 -10.86 -34.45
CA ASP A 610 14.20 -10.91 -34.37
C ASP A 610 14.70 -10.27 -33.04
N PHE A 611 14.11 -9.15 -32.62
CA PHE A 611 14.41 -8.53 -31.33
C PHE A 611 14.03 -9.42 -30.13
N PHE A 612 12.85 -10.07 -30.15
CA PHE A 612 12.43 -10.99 -29.10
C PHE A 612 13.45 -12.11 -28.89
N LYS A 613 13.92 -12.74 -29.98
CA LYS A 613 14.95 -13.79 -29.90
C LYS A 613 16.24 -13.29 -29.25
N PHE A 614 16.69 -12.09 -29.63
CA PHE A 614 17.85 -11.46 -29.01
C PHE A 614 17.66 -11.26 -27.50
N VAL A 615 16.54 -10.67 -27.07
CA VAL A 615 16.28 -10.42 -25.64
C VAL A 615 16.14 -11.73 -24.87
N PHE A 616 15.47 -12.74 -25.42
CA PHE A 616 15.30 -14.04 -24.77
C PHE A 616 16.65 -14.73 -24.56
N GLN A 617 17.53 -14.67 -25.56
CA GLN A 617 18.89 -15.20 -25.43
C GLN A 617 19.69 -14.43 -24.37
N LEU A 618 19.61 -13.10 -24.38
CA LEU A 618 20.31 -12.24 -23.41
C LEU A 618 19.91 -12.58 -21.97
N PHE A 619 18.61 -12.64 -21.68
CA PHE A 619 18.12 -12.97 -20.34
C PHE A 619 18.35 -14.44 -19.95
N ALA A 620 18.23 -15.39 -20.89
CA ALA A 620 18.46 -16.81 -20.59
C ALA A 620 19.90 -17.09 -20.14
N ASN A 621 20.89 -16.40 -20.74
CA ASN A 621 22.30 -16.53 -20.38
C ASN A 621 22.56 -16.10 -18.92
N ASP A 622 21.91 -15.03 -18.48
CA ASP A 622 22.16 -14.42 -17.18
C ASP A 622 21.26 -14.95 -16.05
N LEU A 623 20.01 -15.32 -16.35
CA LEU A 623 19.01 -15.71 -15.34
C LEU A 623 19.45 -16.92 -14.50
N PHE A 624 20.14 -17.87 -15.14
CA PHE A 624 20.58 -19.11 -14.49
C PHE A 624 22.02 -19.06 -13.97
N ASP A 625 22.78 -18.02 -14.29
CA ASP A 625 24.16 -17.90 -13.86
C ASP A 625 24.26 -17.42 -12.40
N ARG A 626 25.15 -18.05 -11.63
CA ARG A 626 25.35 -17.72 -10.22
C ARG A 626 26.12 -16.42 -10.02
N GLU A 627 26.97 -16.05 -10.98
CA GLU A 627 27.82 -14.86 -10.92
C GLU A 627 27.21 -13.66 -11.67
N SER A 628 26.02 -13.84 -12.26
CA SER A 628 25.38 -12.77 -13.04
C SER A 628 25.01 -11.56 -12.18
N GLN A 629 25.23 -10.38 -12.76
CA GLN A 629 24.80 -9.10 -12.19
C GLN A 629 23.29 -9.05 -12.00
N LEU A 630 22.52 -9.81 -12.79
CA LEU A 630 21.07 -9.87 -12.68
C LEU A 630 20.61 -10.21 -11.26
N LYS A 631 21.38 -10.95 -10.46
CA LYS A 631 21.00 -11.32 -9.08
C LYS A 631 20.93 -10.16 -8.09
N GLY A 632 21.57 -9.03 -8.39
CA GLY A 632 21.52 -7.86 -7.52
C GLY A 632 20.08 -7.38 -7.30
N SER A 633 19.77 -6.96 -6.07
CA SER A 633 18.43 -6.42 -5.73
C SER A 633 18.01 -5.27 -6.65
N LYS A 634 18.98 -4.54 -7.21
CA LYS A 634 18.73 -3.45 -8.18
C LYS A 634 18.00 -3.91 -9.46
N TYR A 635 18.18 -5.16 -9.90
CA TYR A 635 17.58 -5.71 -11.12
C TYR A 635 16.33 -6.55 -10.88
N TYR A 636 15.87 -6.70 -9.63
CA TYR A 636 14.69 -7.53 -9.34
C TYR A 636 13.47 -7.11 -10.17
N SER A 637 13.18 -5.80 -10.24
CA SER A 637 12.03 -5.30 -11.02
C SER A 637 12.20 -5.56 -12.52
N VAL A 638 13.42 -5.42 -13.05
CA VAL A 638 13.74 -5.71 -14.46
C VAL A 638 13.48 -7.18 -14.76
N ARG A 639 13.97 -8.10 -13.90
CA ARG A 639 13.73 -9.54 -14.06
C ARG A 639 12.23 -9.87 -13.98
N TYR A 640 11.53 -9.34 -12.99
CA TYR A 640 10.11 -9.60 -12.78
C TYR A 640 9.28 -9.17 -14.00
N THR A 641 9.43 -7.92 -14.45
CA THR A 641 8.68 -7.39 -15.58
C THR A 641 9.03 -8.11 -16.88
N PHE A 642 10.32 -8.43 -17.09
CA PHE A 642 10.76 -9.25 -18.21
C PHE A 642 10.07 -10.62 -18.20
N LEU A 643 10.17 -11.37 -17.08
CA LEU A 643 9.68 -12.75 -17.01
C LEU A 643 8.16 -12.84 -17.19
N MET A 644 7.40 -11.94 -16.56
CA MET A 644 5.94 -11.88 -16.74
C MET A 644 5.58 -11.68 -18.21
N ARG A 645 6.25 -10.73 -18.88
CA ARG A 645 5.99 -10.43 -20.29
C ARG A 645 6.48 -11.54 -21.23
N PHE A 646 7.67 -12.10 -20.99
CA PHE A 646 8.21 -13.23 -21.74
C PHE A 646 7.25 -14.41 -21.73
N CYS A 647 6.73 -14.76 -20.55
CA CYS A 647 5.81 -15.89 -20.41
C CYS A 647 4.51 -15.66 -21.19
N ASN A 648 3.94 -14.45 -21.14
CA ASN A 648 2.80 -14.07 -21.99
C ASN A 648 3.09 -14.25 -23.48
N ILE A 649 4.21 -13.68 -23.96
CA ILE A 649 4.60 -13.75 -25.37
C ILE A 649 4.82 -15.20 -25.81
N ALA A 650 5.53 -16.00 -25.01
CA ALA A 650 5.76 -17.40 -25.32
C ALA A 650 4.44 -18.18 -25.46
N LEU A 651 3.51 -18.00 -24.50
CA LEU A 651 2.23 -18.70 -24.49
C LEU A 651 1.28 -18.26 -25.63
N MET A 652 1.27 -16.98 -26.00
CA MET A 652 0.42 -16.47 -27.09
C MET A 652 0.95 -16.82 -28.50
N ASN A 653 2.24 -17.14 -28.65
CA ASN A 653 2.89 -17.37 -29.95
C ASN A 653 3.12 -18.86 -30.25
N LYS A 654 2.03 -19.61 -30.44
CA LYS A 654 2.07 -21.07 -30.72
C LYS A 654 3.07 -21.49 -31.80
N SER A 655 3.18 -20.74 -32.90
CA SER A 655 4.07 -21.07 -34.03
C SER A 655 5.56 -21.01 -33.66
N ASN A 656 5.93 -20.15 -32.72
CA ASN A 656 7.32 -19.89 -32.32
C ASN A 656 7.61 -20.40 -30.90
N LEU A 657 6.66 -21.06 -30.24
CA LEU A 657 6.74 -21.47 -28.85
C LEU A 657 8.06 -22.18 -28.50
N LYS A 658 8.40 -23.22 -29.28
CA LYS A 658 9.63 -24.00 -29.08
C LYS A 658 10.90 -23.19 -29.35
N GLU A 659 10.85 -22.28 -30.32
CA GLU A 659 11.97 -21.41 -30.65
C GLU A 659 12.21 -20.40 -29.51
N TYR A 660 11.16 -19.76 -29.00
CA TYR A 660 11.25 -18.74 -27.95
C TYR A 660 11.76 -19.30 -26.62
N ILE A 661 11.42 -20.55 -26.31
CA ILE A 661 11.84 -21.16 -25.05
C ILE A 661 13.19 -21.88 -25.13
N SER A 662 13.72 -22.12 -26.34
CA SER A 662 14.93 -22.93 -26.57
C SER A 662 16.12 -22.44 -25.74
N SER A 663 16.44 -21.15 -25.78
CA SER A 663 17.53 -20.55 -25.00
C SER A 663 17.41 -20.81 -23.49
N PHE A 664 16.19 -20.78 -22.95
CA PHE A 664 15.94 -21.04 -21.52
C PHE A 664 16.08 -22.52 -21.17
N LEU A 665 15.69 -23.43 -22.06
CA LEU A 665 15.89 -24.86 -21.87
C LEU A 665 17.37 -25.25 -21.94
N ASP A 666 18.12 -24.65 -22.85
CA ASP A 666 19.55 -24.94 -23.06
C ASP A 666 20.41 -24.51 -21.86
N HIS A 667 20.06 -23.39 -21.22
CA HIS A 667 20.77 -22.84 -20.06
C HIS A 667 20.15 -23.22 -18.72
N PHE A 668 19.08 -24.03 -18.71
CA PHE A 668 18.28 -24.30 -17.52
C PHE A 668 19.13 -24.87 -16.37
N ARG A 669 19.02 -24.25 -15.19
CA ARG A 669 19.62 -24.75 -13.94
C ARG A 669 18.65 -24.54 -12.79
N ILE A 670 18.54 -25.54 -11.92
CA ILE A 670 17.68 -25.48 -10.73
C ILE A 670 18.30 -24.50 -9.71
N ASN A 671 17.75 -23.29 -9.65
CA ASN A 671 18.15 -22.19 -8.76
C ASN A 671 16.99 -21.17 -8.61
N ASP A 672 17.22 -20.03 -7.94
CA ASP A 672 16.18 -19.00 -7.78
C ASP A 672 15.64 -18.43 -9.10
N GLY A 673 16.46 -18.32 -10.16
CA GLY A 673 16.02 -17.85 -11.48
C GLY A 673 15.06 -18.83 -12.16
N ALA A 674 15.30 -20.14 -12.03
CA ALA A 674 14.35 -21.16 -12.50
C ALA A 674 13.03 -21.11 -11.72
N TYR A 675 13.08 -20.86 -10.40
CA TYR A 675 11.88 -20.65 -9.61
C TYR A 675 11.10 -19.42 -10.09
N GLU A 676 11.77 -18.28 -10.29
CA GLU A 676 11.15 -17.05 -10.80
C GLU A 676 10.48 -17.29 -12.16
N LEU A 677 11.15 -17.97 -13.09
CA LEU A 677 10.60 -18.31 -14.41
C LEU A 677 9.36 -19.20 -14.33
N ILE A 678 9.43 -20.30 -13.56
CA ILE A 678 8.31 -21.22 -13.38
C ILE A 678 7.13 -20.48 -12.74
N ASN A 679 7.39 -19.67 -11.71
CA ASN A 679 6.37 -18.89 -11.04
C ASN A 679 5.71 -17.87 -12.00
N SER A 680 6.48 -17.22 -12.86
CA SER A 680 5.94 -16.30 -13.87
C SER A 680 5.01 -17.00 -14.86
N PHE A 681 5.34 -18.20 -15.37
CA PHE A 681 4.41 -18.96 -16.21
C PHE A 681 3.10 -19.31 -15.49
N VAL A 682 3.17 -19.69 -14.21
CA VAL A 682 1.97 -19.97 -13.40
C VAL A 682 1.12 -18.72 -13.24
N ASN A 683 1.72 -17.54 -13.09
CA ASN A 683 0.98 -16.29 -12.90
C ASN A 683 0.27 -15.80 -14.17
N VAL A 684 0.74 -16.19 -15.36
CA VAL A 684 0.18 -15.71 -16.63
C VAL A 684 -0.78 -16.68 -17.32
N VAL A 685 -0.75 -17.96 -16.95
CA VAL A 685 -1.59 -18.99 -17.59
C VAL A 685 -3.08 -18.68 -17.39
N ASN A 686 -3.85 -18.86 -18.45
CA ASN A 686 -5.31 -18.71 -18.46
C ASN A 686 -5.94 -19.74 -19.41
N ASN A 687 -7.27 -19.79 -19.49
CA ASN A 687 -8.01 -20.77 -20.30
C ASN A 687 -7.60 -20.81 -21.78
N GLU A 688 -7.16 -19.70 -22.38
CA GLU A 688 -6.89 -19.59 -23.82
C GLU A 688 -5.55 -20.22 -24.23
N VAL A 689 -4.62 -20.37 -23.28
CA VAL A 689 -3.22 -20.79 -23.54
C VAL A 689 -2.82 -22.08 -22.81
N LEU A 690 -3.80 -22.85 -22.34
CA LEU A 690 -3.56 -24.07 -21.55
C LEU A 690 -2.78 -25.14 -22.32
N VAL A 691 -3.03 -25.29 -23.62
CA VAL A 691 -2.33 -26.29 -24.44
C VAL A 691 -0.84 -25.95 -24.52
N GLU A 692 -0.54 -24.70 -24.87
CA GLU A 692 0.81 -24.16 -24.96
C GLU A 692 1.52 -24.22 -23.60
N PHE A 693 0.83 -23.91 -22.50
CA PHE A 693 1.37 -24.05 -21.15
C PHE A 693 1.82 -25.48 -20.86
N TRP A 694 0.98 -26.48 -21.16
CA TRP A 694 1.34 -27.87 -20.91
C TRP A 694 2.46 -28.37 -21.82
N GLU A 695 2.52 -27.92 -23.07
CA GLU A 695 3.68 -28.19 -23.94
C GLU A 695 4.99 -27.69 -23.32
N ILE A 696 5.00 -26.46 -22.78
CA ILE A 696 6.14 -25.90 -22.03
C ILE A 696 6.44 -26.72 -20.77
N TRP A 697 5.41 -27.09 -20.01
CA TRP A 697 5.57 -27.84 -18.76
C TRP A 697 6.25 -29.19 -19.00
N TRP A 698 5.89 -29.88 -20.09
CA TRP A 698 6.56 -31.11 -20.50
C TRP A 698 8.04 -30.90 -20.84
N LEU A 699 8.39 -29.82 -21.54
CA LEU A 699 9.78 -29.49 -21.87
C LEU A 699 10.62 -29.21 -20.62
N PHE A 700 10.09 -28.46 -19.66
CA PHE A 700 10.80 -28.20 -18.40
C PHE A 700 10.88 -29.44 -17.51
N LEU A 701 9.91 -30.36 -17.56
CA LEU A 701 9.99 -31.61 -16.83
C LEU A 701 11.23 -32.41 -17.26
N GLU A 702 11.54 -32.51 -18.56
CA GLU A 702 12.77 -33.18 -19.02
C GLU A 702 14.02 -32.51 -18.44
N LYS A 703 14.06 -31.17 -18.42
CA LYS A 703 15.21 -30.43 -17.86
C LYS A 703 15.35 -30.59 -16.35
N ILE A 704 14.25 -30.70 -15.62
CA ILE A 704 14.28 -31.01 -14.20
C ILE A 704 14.81 -32.43 -13.96
N LEU A 705 14.33 -33.41 -14.75
CA LEU A 705 14.79 -34.80 -14.69
C LEU A 705 16.28 -34.97 -15.04
N GLU A 706 16.82 -34.12 -15.91
CA GLU A 706 18.26 -34.12 -16.21
C GLU A 706 19.14 -33.60 -15.06
N ASN A 707 18.60 -32.78 -14.15
CA ASN A 707 19.40 -32.00 -13.19
C ASN A 707 19.14 -32.29 -11.70
N HIS A 708 18.00 -32.91 -11.33
CA HIS A 708 17.53 -32.97 -9.94
C HIS A 708 18.51 -33.63 -8.96
N GLU A 709 19.26 -34.66 -9.37
CA GLU A 709 20.17 -35.40 -8.50
C GLU A 709 21.39 -34.58 -8.02
N THR A 710 21.73 -33.51 -8.74
CA THR A 710 22.98 -32.75 -8.53
C THR A 710 22.80 -31.46 -7.73
N VAL A 711 21.60 -31.20 -7.22
CA VAL A 711 21.20 -29.90 -6.67
C VAL A 711 20.88 -30.00 -5.18
N GLY A 712 21.13 -28.92 -4.43
CA GLY A 712 20.82 -28.87 -3.01
C GLY A 712 19.32 -28.96 -2.74
N LYS A 713 18.94 -29.73 -1.70
CA LYS A 713 17.55 -30.00 -1.30
C LYS A 713 16.67 -28.75 -1.28
N HIS A 714 17.16 -27.64 -0.71
CA HIS A 714 16.41 -26.39 -0.60
C HIS A 714 15.89 -25.85 -1.95
N TYR A 715 16.75 -25.79 -2.97
CA TYR A 715 16.36 -25.28 -4.29
C TYR A 715 15.46 -26.27 -5.03
N LEU A 716 15.75 -27.55 -4.88
CA LEU A 716 14.99 -28.63 -5.49
C LEU A 716 13.55 -28.66 -4.95
N GLU A 717 13.39 -28.61 -3.63
CA GLU A 717 12.09 -28.54 -2.95
C GLU A 717 11.29 -27.31 -3.41
N LYS A 718 11.89 -26.12 -3.33
CA LYS A 718 11.25 -24.86 -3.72
C LYS A 718 10.73 -24.89 -5.17
N ILE A 719 11.52 -25.42 -6.11
CA ILE A 719 11.12 -25.52 -7.52
C ILE A 719 10.06 -26.59 -7.72
N LEU A 720 10.25 -27.79 -7.17
CA LEU A 720 9.35 -28.91 -7.41
C LEU A 720 7.98 -28.67 -6.78
N GLU A 721 7.91 -28.03 -5.62
CA GLU A 721 6.62 -27.65 -5.04
C GLU A 721 5.84 -26.73 -5.97
N LYS A 722 6.43 -25.62 -6.45
CA LYS A 722 5.72 -24.70 -7.36
C LYS A 722 5.43 -25.35 -8.72
N PHE A 723 6.35 -26.15 -9.25
CA PHE A 723 6.19 -26.82 -10.55
C PHE A 723 5.08 -27.87 -10.56
N VAL A 724 4.98 -28.67 -9.49
CA VAL A 724 3.93 -29.70 -9.34
C VAL A 724 2.59 -29.08 -9.00
N ILE A 725 2.55 -28.09 -8.10
CA ILE A 725 1.30 -27.39 -7.76
C ILE A 725 0.79 -26.58 -8.95
N ASN A 726 1.69 -25.95 -9.72
CA ASN A 726 1.38 -25.03 -10.83
C ASN A 726 0.22 -24.08 -10.48
N TYR A 727 -0.81 -24.03 -11.32
CA TYR A 727 -2.01 -23.22 -11.11
C TYR A 727 -3.10 -23.95 -10.30
N GLN A 728 -2.92 -25.23 -9.92
CA GLN A 728 -4.03 -26.03 -9.39
C GLN A 728 -4.64 -25.49 -8.10
N LEU A 729 -3.89 -24.83 -7.22
CA LEU A 729 -4.47 -24.31 -5.97
C LEU A 729 -5.10 -22.93 -6.12
N GLU A 730 -4.69 -22.20 -7.15
CA GLU A 730 -5.03 -20.79 -7.34
C GLU A 730 -6.18 -20.63 -8.33
N ASN A 731 -6.31 -21.52 -9.32
CA ASN A 731 -7.29 -21.42 -10.39
C ASN A 731 -8.03 -22.75 -10.66
N ASP A 732 -9.32 -22.66 -10.99
CA ASP A 732 -10.13 -23.75 -11.53
C ASP A 732 -10.59 -23.38 -12.95
N PHE A 733 -9.83 -23.85 -13.93
CA PHE A 733 -10.08 -23.62 -15.35
C PHE A 733 -11.14 -24.57 -15.93
N ASP A 734 -11.89 -24.08 -16.92
CA ASP A 734 -12.84 -24.91 -17.68
C ASP A 734 -12.07 -25.64 -18.78
N MET A 735 -12.06 -26.97 -18.74
CA MET A 735 -11.12 -27.77 -19.52
C MET A 735 -11.81 -28.89 -20.30
N SER A 736 -11.35 -29.09 -21.53
CA SER A 736 -11.74 -30.25 -22.33
C SER A 736 -11.21 -31.55 -21.72
N GLU A 737 -11.86 -32.68 -22.04
CA GLU A 737 -11.43 -34.00 -21.58
C GLU A 737 -9.98 -34.33 -21.98
N ASP A 738 -9.54 -33.87 -23.14
CA ASP A 738 -8.18 -34.06 -23.65
C ASP A 738 -7.12 -33.40 -22.75
N ILE A 739 -7.38 -32.16 -22.30
CA ILE A 739 -6.44 -31.45 -21.41
C ILE A 739 -6.41 -32.13 -20.04
N VAL A 740 -7.58 -32.54 -19.51
CA VAL A 740 -7.64 -33.27 -18.24
C VAL A 740 -6.86 -34.59 -18.32
N GLU A 741 -6.91 -35.30 -19.45
CA GLU A 741 -6.14 -36.52 -19.62
C GLU A 741 -4.63 -36.25 -19.74
N MET A 742 -4.23 -35.17 -20.42
CA MET A 742 -2.84 -34.72 -20.48
C MET A 742 -2.30 -34.37 -19.08
N GLU A 743 -3.06 -33.64 -18.25
CA GLU A 743 -2.70 -33.35 -16.86
C GLU A 743 -2.46 -34.65 -16.08
N LYS A 744 -3.37 -35.63 -16.23
CA LYS A 744 -3.25 -36.90 -15.52
C LYS A 744 -2.00 -37.68 -15.93
N GLN A 745 -1.65 -37.66 -17.21
CA GLN A 745 -0.44 -38.29 -17.72
C GLN A 745 0.82 -37.60 -17.17
N PHE A 746 0.82 -36.27 -17.10
CA PHE A 746 1.89 -35.48 -16.50
C PHE A 746 2.12 -35.87 -15.03
N TYR A 747 1.08 -35.79 -14.19
CA TYR A 747 1.20 -36.14 -12.77
C TYR A 747 1.62 -37.59 -12.57
N ARG A 748 1.11 -38.52 -13.39
CA ARG A 748 1.53 -39.93 -13.33
C ARG A 748 3.03 -40.09 -13.57
N ARG A 749 3.60 -39.36 -14.54
CA ARG A 749 5.05 -39.41 -14.80
C ARG A 749 5.84 -38.75 -13.67
N VAL A 750 5.42 -37.58 -13.19
CA VAL A 750 6.05 -36.92 -12.04
C VAL A 750 6.10 -37.85 -10.83
N CYS A 751 4.99 -38.51 -10.49
CA CYS A 751 4.93 -39.44 -9.37
C CYS A 751 5.88 -40.64 -9.53
N LYS A 752 6.15 -41.07 -10.77
CA LYS A 752 7.02 -42.21 -11.07
C LYS A 752 8.49 -41.84 -11.03
N GLU A 753 8.86 -40.70 -11.62
CA GLU A 753 10.26 -40.32 -11.80
C GLU A 753 10.80 -39.48 -10.62
N LEU A 754 9.92 -38.75 -9.92
CA LEU A 754 10.29 -37.88 -8.78
C LEU A 754 9.64 -38.34 -7.46
N GLY A 755 8.99 -39.51 -7.45
CA GLY A 755 8.24 -40.01 -6.30
C GLY A 755 9.08 -40.26 -5.05
N GLU A 756 10.40 -40.39 -5.17
CA GLU A 756 11.32 -40.57 -4.04
C GLU A 756 11.37 -39.38 -3.07
N TYR A 757 10.98 -38.18 -3.52
CA TYR A 757 11.07 -36.96 -2.72
C TYR A 757 9.81 -36.70 -1.87
N GLU A 758 9.99 -36.42 -0.58
CA GLU A 758 8.88 -36.14 0.35
C GLU A 758 7.99 -34.96 -0.06
N PHE A 759 8.55 -33.91 -0.64
CA PHE A 759 7.80 -32.73 -1.09
C PHE A 759 6.92 -33.01 -2.33
N ILE A 760 7.17 -34.11 -3.06
CA ILE A 760 6.29 -34.59 -4.13
C ILE A 760 5.02 -35.21 -3.54
N LEU A 761 5.16 -36.02 -2.48
CA LEU A 761 4.01 -36.49 -1.71
C LEU A 761 3.22 -35.30 -1.14
N ASN A 762 3.91 -34.30 -0.58
CA ASN A 762 3.29 -33.08 -0.07
C ASN A 762 2.46 -32.37 -1.15
N SER A 763 3.07 -32.07 -2.29
CA SER A 763 2.43 -31.34 -3.39
C SER A 763 1.26 -32.12 -4.01
N VAL A 764 1.45 -33.41 -4.30
CA VAL A 764 0.41 -34.26 -4.91
C VAL A 764 -0.77 -34.43 -3.95
N SER A 765 -0.52 -34.58 -2.64
CA SER A 765 -1.60 -34.70 -1.63
C SER A 765 -2.57 -33.51 -1.63
N LYS A 766 -2.07 -32.31 -1.94
CA LYS A 766 -2.89 -31.07 -2.02
C LYS A 766 -3.76 -31.03 -3.28
N ILE A 767 -3.38 -31.74 -4.35
CA ILE A 767 -4.01 -31.65 -5.67
C ILE A 767 -5.05 -32.76 -5.88
N VAL A 768 -4.78 -33.98 -5.40
CA VAL A 768 -5.63 -35.17 -5.63
C VAL A 768 -7.04 -35.07 -5.03
N ILE A 769 -7.26 -34.11 -4.14
CA ILE A 769 -8.57 -33.83 -3.54
C ILE A 769 -9.56 -33.25 -4.56
N LYS A 770 -9.09 -32.74 -5.71
CA LYS A 770 -9.94 -32.25 -6.80
C LYS A 770 -10.69 -33.40 -7.48
N ASN A 771 -11.96 -33.18 -7.82
CA ASN A 771 -12.82 -34.24 -8.39
C ASN A 771 -12.24 -34.85 -9.69
N LYS A 772 -11.63 -34.02 -10.56
CA LYS A 772 -10.98 -34.48 -11.81
C LYS A 772 -9.81 -35.44 -11.59
N PHE A 773 -9.18 -35.40 -10.42
CA PHE A 773 -8.03 -36.23 -10.08
C PHE A 773 -8.33 -37.32 -9.06
N LEU A 774 -9.50 -37.34 -8.43
CA LEU A 774 -9.82 -38.25 -7.33
C LEU A 774 -9.52 -39.72 -7.68
N SER A 775 -9.95 -40.17 -8.86
CA SER A 775 -9.71 -41.55 -9.34
C SER A 775 -8.23 -41.83 -9.59
N SER A 776 -7.53 -40.93 -10.26
CA SER A 776 -6.11 -41.08 -10.61
C SER A 776 -5.19 -40.91 -9.40
N GLY A 777 -5.59 -40.10 -8.42
CA GLY A 777 -4.87 -39.79 -7.20
C GLY A 777 -4.56 -41.02 -6.36
N LEU A 778 -5.46 -42.01 -6.35
CA LEU A 778 -5.21 -43.30 -5.70
C LEU A 778 -3.98 -43.98 -6.29
N THR A 779 -3.88 -43.98 -7.62
CA THR A 779 -2.75 -44.57 -8.35
C THR A 779 -1.47 -43.77 -8.10
N TRP A 780 -1.55 -42.44 -8.09
CA TRP A 780 -0.39 -41.55 -7.90
C TRP A 780 0.22 -41.67 -6.51
N ILE A 781 -0.58 -41.58 -5.45
CA ILE A 781 -0.09 -41.73 -4.07
C ILE A 781 0.51 -43.11 -3.87
N LYS A 782 -0.12 -44.16 -4.43
CA LYS A 782 0.46 -45.50 -4.40
C LYS A 782 1.83 -45.55 -5.07
N ILE A 783 2.00 -44.94 -6.24
CA ILE A 783 3.30 -44.92 -6.93
C ILE A 783 4.35 -44.29 -6.00
N ILE A 784 4.07 -43.08 -5.50
CA ILE A 784 4.97 -42.34 -4.61
C ILE A 784 5.38 -43.19 -3.39
N LEU A 785 4.42 -43.77 -2.68
CA LEU A 785 4.67 -44.57 -1.48
C LEU A 785 5.47 -45.87 -1.73
N ASN A 786 5.59 -46.31 -2.99
CA ASN A 786 6.44 -47.45 -3.34
C ASN A 786 7.89 -47.04 -3.70
N GLU A 787 8.13 -45.78 -4.07
CA GLU A 787 9.44 -45.30 -4.53
C GLU A 787 10.33 -44.75 -3.39
N GLY A 788 9.74 -44.18 -2.31
CA GLY A 788 10.48 -43.50 -1.24
C GLY A 788 10.25 -44.02 0.19
N ASP A 789 11.15 -43.65 1.10
CA ASP A 789 10.96 -43.82 2.56
C ASP A 789 10.39 -42.54 3.18
N PHE A 790 9.17 -42.63 3.70
CA PHE A 790 8.37 -41.52 4.22
C PHE A 790 8.21 -41.61 5.74
N SER A 791 9.30 -41.88 6.45
CA SER A 791 9.31 -42.06 7.90
C SER A 791 9.18 -40.74 8.69
N ASN A 792 9.52 -39.59 8.11
CA ASN A 792 9.48 -38.27 8.76
C ASN A 792 8.72 -37.22 7.94
N VAL A 793 7.47 -37.51 7.58
CA VAL A 793 6.63 -36.59 6.78
C VAL A 793 5.97 -35.52 7.66
N GLU A 794 5.81 -34.31 7.12
CA GLU A 794 5.07 -33.23 7.76
C GLU A 794 3.62 -33.61 8.10
N LYS A 795 3.13 -33.15 9.26
CA LYS A 795 1.74 -33.40 9.70
C LYS A 795 0.70 -32.91 8.69
N GLY A 796 0.99 -31.81 7.98
CA GLY A 796 0.10 -31.26 6.95
C GLY A 796 -0.11 -32.22 5.78
N THR A 797 0.95 -32.88 5.30
CA THR A 797 0.86 -33.88 4.23
C THR A 797 0.05 -35.10 4.67
N ILE A 798 0.25 -35.58 5.90
CA ILE A 798 -0.52 -36.70 6.46
C ILE A 798 -2.02 -36.36 6.48
N TYR A 799 -2.36 -35.16 6.95
CA TYR A 799 -3.74 -34.67 6.96
C TYR A 799 -4.35 -34.62 5.55
N ASN A 800 -3.62 -34.10 4.56
CA ASN A 800 -4.11 -34.03 3.17
C ASN A 800 -4.35 -35.42 2.56
N VAL A 801 -3.45 -36.38 2.81
CA VAL A 801 -3.62 -37.77 2.34
C VAL A 801 -4.81 -38.44 3.03
N GLU A 802 -4.99 -38.22 4.34
CA GLU A 802 -6.15 -38.74 5.07
C GLU A 802 -7.46 -38.14 4.54
N TYR A 803 -7.49 -36.84 4.29
CA TYR A 803 -8.64 -36.16 3.71
C TYR A 803 -8.96 -36.67 2.30
N PHE A 804 -7.95 -36.85 1.46
CA PHE A 804 -8.09 -37.50 0.15
C PHE A 804 -8.72 -38.89 0.28
N VAL A 805 -8.22 -39.74 1.19
CA VAL A 805 -8.74 -41.10 1.40
C VAL A 805 -10.21 -41.07 1.82
N LYS A 806 -10.58 -40.21 2.78
CA LYS A 806 -11.98 -40.03 3.22
C LYS A 806 -12.89 -39.66 2.04
N LYS A 807 -12.46 -38.68 1.23
CA LYS A 807 -13.20 -38.24 0.04
C LYS A 807 -13.27 -39.33 -1.03
N TYR A 808 -12.20 -40.07 -1.25
CA TYR A 808 -12.17 -41.16 -2.23
C TYR A 808 -13.17 -42.27 -1.85
N VAL A 809 -13.16 -42.68 -0.58
CA VAL A 809 -14.05 -43.72 -0.05
C VAL A 809 -15.52 -43.30 -0.11
N SER A 810 -15.83 -42.06 0.26
CA SER A 810 -17.21 -41.57 0.22
C SER A 810 -17.79 -41.55 -1.20
N VAL A 811 -16.98 -41.19 -2.20
CA VAL A 811 -17.40 -41.11 -3.61
C VAL A 811 -17.39 -42.48 -4.31
N ASN A 812 -16.50 -43.40 -3.94
CA ASN A 812 -16.27 -44.65 -4.67
C ASN A 812 -16.63 -45.92 -3.87
N SER A 813 -17.43 -45.83 -2.80
CA SER A 813 -17.78 -46.94 -1.90
C SER A 813 -18.23 -48.22 -2.62
N GLN A 814 -19.12 -48.11 -3.62
CA GLN A 814 -19.59 -49.26 -4.40
C GLN A 814 -18.46 -49.90 -5.23
N LYS A 815 -17.64 -49.10 -5.91
CA LYS A 815 -16.48 -49.61 -6.68
C LYS A 815 -15.44 -50.28 -5.79
N ILE A 816 -15.25 -49.77 -4.58
CA ILE A 816 -14.33 -50.36 -3.58
C ILE A 816 -14.84 -51.73 -3.15
N MET A 817 -16.15 -51.93 -2.99
CA MET A 817 -16.72 -53.24 -2.65
C MET A 817 -16.53 -54.26 -3.79
N GLU A 818 -16.55 -53.81 -5.04
CA GLU A 818 -16.53 -54.68 -6.22
C GLU A 818 -15.10 -54.97 -6.75
N ASP A 819 -14.13 -54.06 -6.58
CA ASP A 819 -12.79 -54.17 -7.17
C ASP A 819 -11.67 -54.43 -6.13
N ILE A 820 -11.17 -55.67 -6.12
CA ILE A 820 -10.07 -56.14 -5.25
C ILE A 820 -8.78 -55.33 -5.47
N LYS A 821 -8.53 -54.81 -6.68
CA LYS A 821 -7.33 -54.02 -6.97
C LYS A 821 -7.39 -52.67 -6.27
N ILE A 822 -8.54 -51.99 -6.29
CA ILE A 822 -8.75 -50.74 -5.57
C ILE A 822 -8.58 -50.95 -4.06
N GLN A 823 -9.11 -52.06 -3.53
CA GLN A 823 -8.93 -52.43 -2.12
C GLN A 823 -7.45 -52.56 -1.75
N LYS A 824 -6.65 -53.26 -2.56
CA LYS A 824 -5.21 -53.42 -2.32
C LYS A 824 -4.44 -52.10 -2.38
N ASP A 825 -4.77 -51.26 -3.35
CA ASP A 825 -4.10 -49.97 -3.54
C ASP A 825 -4.43 -49.02 -2.37
N LEU A 826 -5.67 -49.06 -1.88
CA LEU A 826 -6.11 -48.28 -0.72
C LEU A 826 -5.48 -48.77 0.60
N LEU A 827 -5.34 -50.08 0.78
CA LEU A 827 -4.67 -50.66 1.97
C LEU A 827 -3.25 -50.15 2.15
N LEU A 828 -2.48 -50.01 1.07
CA LEU A 828 -1.12 -49.49 1.12
C LEU A 828 -1.05 -48.06 1.67
N ILE A 829 -2.01 -47.21 1.27
CA ILE A 829 -2.10 -45.82 1.76
C ILE A 829 -2.58 -45.78 3.21
N LEU A 830 -3.55 -46.63 3.57
CA LEU A 830 -4.05 -46.75 4.94
C LEU A 830 -2.95 -47.21 5.90
N ASP A 831 -2.13 -48.18 5.52
CA ASP A 831 -0.99 -48.64 6.32
C ASP A 831 0.02 -47.51 6.56
N PHE A 832 0.29 -46.70 5.54
CA PHE A 832 1.11 -45.50 5.67
C PHE A 832 0.52 -44.49 6.67
N LEU A 833 -0.78 -44.19 6.58
CA LEU A 833 -1.48 -43.27 7.50
C LEU A 833 -1.52 -43.81 8.94
N ILE A 834 -1.75 -45.11 9.12
CA ILE A 834 -1.79 -45.76 10.44
C ILE A 834 -0.41 -45.70 11.11
N LYS A 835 0.66 -46.00 10.37
CA LYS A 835 2.05 -45.86 10.88
C LYS A 835 2.36 -44.44 11.35
N ASN A 836 1.69 -43.44 10.76
CA ASN A 836 1.81 -42.03 11.11
C ASN A 836 0.72 -41.52 12.08
N GLY A 837 -0.04 -42.43 12.72
CA GLY A 837 -0.95 -42.09 13.83
C GLY A 837 -2.38 -41.67 13.44
N SER A 838 -2.84 -41.96 12.22
CA SER A 838 -4.22 -41.65 11.80
C SER A 838 -5.24 -42.64 12.38
N ASN A 839 -6.11 -42.14 13.26
CA ASN A 839 -7.23 -42.91 13.81
C ASN A 839 -8.34 -43.19 12.78
N ASP A 840 -8.55 -42.28 11.84
CA ASP A 840 -9.59 -42.46 10.82
C ASP A 840 -9.17 -43.47 9.74
N ALA A 841 -7.88 -43.51 9.38
CA ALA A 841 -7.35 -44.57 8.52
C ALA A 841 -7.52 -45.95 9.16
N PHE A 842 -7.34 -46.08 10.48
CA PHE A 842 -7.58 -47.34 11.19
C PHE A 842 -9.04 -47.82 11.04
N ARG A 843 -10.02 -46.92 11.22
CA ARG A 843 -11.45 -47.25 11.06
C ARG A 843 -11.80 -47.65 9.63
N ILE A 844 -11.28 -46.92 8.64
CA ILE A 844 -11.49 -47.23 7.22
C ILE A 844 -10.84 -48.57 6.87
N ASN A 845 -9.68 -48.89 7.46
CA ASN A 845 -9.00 -50.16 7.28
C ASN A 845 -9.83 -51.32 7.86
N GLU A 846 -10.40 -51.19 9.07
CA GLU A 846 -11.28 -52.21 9.65
C GLU A 846 -12.51 -52.48 8.77
N TRP A 847 -13.14 -51.41 8.27
CA TRP A 847 -14.26 -51.53 7.32
C TRP A 847 -13.83 -52.28 6.05
N LEU A 848 -12.67 -51.94 5.47
CA LEU A 848 -12.20 -52.54 4.23
C LEU A 848 -11.78 -54.01 4.42
N VAL A 849 -11.24 -54.36 5.59
CA VAL A 849 -10.98 -55.77 5.97
C VAL A 849 -12.29 -56.55 6.15
N SER A 850 -13.36 -55.92 6.65
CA SER A 850 -14.68 -56.57 6.82
C SER A 850 -15.40 -56.89 5.51
N LEU A 851 -14.95 -56.31 4.39
CA LEU A 851 -15.48 -56.59 3.04
C LEU A 851 -14.85 -57.82 2.37
N LYS A 852 -13.75 -58.35 2.93
CA LYS A 852 -13.12 -59.60 2.48
C LYS A 852 -13.78 -60.80 3.14
#